data_AF-A0A2T7EHJ1-F1
#
_entry.id   AF-A0A2T7EHJ1-F1
#
_cell.length_a   1.000
_cell.length_b   1.000
_cell.length_c   1.000
_cell.angle_alpha   90.00
_cell.angle_beta   90.00
_cell.angle_gamma   90.00
#
_symmetry.space_group_name_H-M   'P 1'
#
loop_
_entity.id
_entity.type
_entity.pdbx_description
1 polymer ?
#
loop_
_entity_poly.entity_id
_entity_poly.type
_entity_poly.pdbx_seq_one_letter_code
_entity_poly.pdbx_strand_id
1 'polypeptide(L)'
;MSGGGCSVRAIWIITPHDAVAFSRRFAVVEKRWRASWEAEGRGCGEGDGRGAGAPTPPQLPADNEVAAAFADRRRREGTARGSGIRTSLSSVGSDSWVDDPITRQVISLHIKEESNDFMIWPVVLQKRGGYYVLVLPLVDPQSFRAYENLLKRSDCGSSAKENGNLSSILLNLPCITGAFMVAHVIGDIITGDIAEPEVIVSSGPSVGGLLDSLTGSIGISARSKPIAAPVAAPTASVSSPVGSAQSESLKGGVRPFDKDLLRNFIVGAMPFGTPQDLNYTNVTSIRTTGFSGDPLPTDQKQPAWKPYLYKGRQRILFSSLETINAALYDRDDVPDFLSVSGQVTCRAELEGLPDVSLPLTGLKTAHVEVSSFHHCVQASDPTDNKQTLIFQPPLGNFVLMHYQAPCNIAPPVKGFYQLSMVSENEGAFLFKLTLMEGYKSPFIMEFCMITMPFPRRRVASYEGNPSLGTVSMTEHSIEWRIVSSGRGLSGRSIEATFPGTVKFLPRTTQRTNSSFRSVSSTAYTEDSDSEQDNAKNGASLDDYIMEKINKDLQAVDLEEPLSWQAYNYAKVSFKITGGTLSGLTIDPKSVNIYPSVKAPAEYTMQRSATVPGVGLVHAPFSLLPAHLPESIWRQACELAPIFNELVDRVSRDEKFLQDSLSKTRQVDDFTSRLLEIHKKMMEINKDENIRLGLYRSDYMLDLETNSLLQIELNTISTSFPGLGSLVSDLHRTLINQYGHLLSLEPKRVPGNAASSKFAEALARAWAEFNVDSAVVMMIVQPEERNMYDQYWLTKYLRESYGITTIRKTLSQVEAEGQVLPDGTLLVDGKKVAVVYYRAGYTPNDYPSETEWSARLLIEQSCAVKCPSISYHLVGTKKIQQELAKPDVLERFLENKEEIAKLRKCFAGLWSLDNEEIVKTAIEKPELFVLKPQREGGGNNIYGLDLRETLTRLQKEGGDALAAYILMQRIFPKASLAYLVRGGICHEGLVISELGVYGAYLRNKDKVVINEQSGYLMRTKVSSSDEGGVAAGFAVLDSLYLTDK
;
A
#
# COMPACT_ATOMS: atom_id res chain seq x y z
N MET A 1 -30.84 -20.19 5.74
CA MET A 1 -30.97 -19.16 4.67
C MET A 1 -30.50 -17.79 5.16
N SER A 2 -29.18 -17.63 5.34
CA SER A 2 -28.53 -16.36 5.68
C SER A 2 -27.51 -16.03 4.58
N GLY A 3 -27.48 -14.77 4.13
CA GLY A 3 -26.62 -14.33 3.02
C GLY A 3 -27.34 -13.43 2.01
N GLY A 4 -27.45 -12.14 2.34
CA GLY A 4 -27.92 -11.10 1.42
C GLY A 4 -26.89 -10.80 0.33
N GLY A 5 -26.82 -11.68 -0.69
CA GLY A 5 -25.97 -11.46 -1.87
C GLY A 5 -26.35 -10.21 -2.66
N CYS A 6 -25.50 -9.79 -3.60
CA CYS A 6 -25.61 -8.53 -4.37
C CYS A 6 -26.78 -8.46 -5.38
N SER A 7 -27.89 -9.15 -5.13
CA SER A 7 -29.09 -9.11 -5.96
C SER A 7 -29.87 -7.82 -5.76
N VAL A 8 -30.51 -7.36 -6.83
CA VAL A 8 -31.30 -6.13 -6.91
C VAL A 8 -32.76 -6.50 -7.15
N ARG A 9 -33.68 -5.97 -6.31
CA ARG A 9 -35.13 -6.12 -6.49
C ARG A 9 -35.64 -5.22 -7.61
N ALA A 10 -35.19 -3.97 -7.62
CA ALA A 10 -35.59 -2.98 -8.62
C ALA A 10 -34.54 -1.87 -8.83
N ILE A 11 -34.59 -1.24 -10.00
CA ILE A 11 -33.80 -0.08 -10.41
C ILE A 11 -34.76 0.97 -10.98
N TRP A 12 -34.57 2.24 -10.63
CA TRP A 12 -35.25 3.38 -11.23
C TRP A 12 -34.25 4.46 -11.61
N ILE A 13 -34.54 5.20 -12.69
CA ILE A 13 -33.76 6.36 -13.13
C ILE A 13 -34.71 7.55 -13.16
N ILE A 14 -34.48 8.54 -12.29
CA ILE A 14 -35.34 9.71 -12.11
C ILE A 14 -34.67 10.95 -12.75
N THR A 15 -35.48 11.78 -13.41
CA THR A 15 -35.09 13.05 -14.04
C THR A 15 -34.94 14.20 -13.03
N PRO A 16 -34.40 15.39 -13.40
CA PRO A 16 -34.40 16.56 -12.50
C PRO A 16 -35.80 16.95 -11.99
N HIS A 17 -36.83 16.68 -12.80
CA HIS A 17 -38.23 17.02 -12.60
C HIS A 17 -39.03 15.89 -11.91
N ASP A 18 -38.35 15.02 -11.16
CA ASP A 18 -38.89 13.90 -10.38
C ASP A 18 -39.64 12.80 -11.16
N ALA A 19 -39.79 12.90 -12.49
CA ALA A 19 -40.36 11.85 -13.32
C ALA A 19 -39.36 10.69 -13.56
N VAL A 20 -39.84 9.43 -13.53
CA VAL A 20 -39.06 8.23 -13.87
C VAL A 20 -38.85 8.15 -15.38
N ALA A 21 -37.59 8.15 -15.82
CA ALA A 21 -37.19 7.98 -17.21
C ALA A 21 -37.11 6.50 -17.65
N PHE A 22 -36.79 5.60 -16.71
CA PHE A 22 -36.64 4.15 -16.93
C PHE A 22 -36.78 3.41 -15.59
N SER A 23 -37.38 2.22 -15.61
CA SER A 23 -37.42 1.31 -14.47
C SER A 23 -37.16 -0.14 -14.88
N ARG A 24 -36.62 -0.94 -13.97
CA ARG A 24 -36.44 -2.39 -14.11
C ARG A 24 -36.79 -3.07 -12.79
N ARG A 25 -37.76 -3.97 -12.81
CA ARG A 25 -38.15 -4.82 -11.67
C ARG A 25 -37.70 -6.25 -11.94
N PHE A 26 -37.10 -6.93 -10.95
CA PHE A 26 -36.60 -8.29 -11.08
C PHE A 26 -37.49 -9.27 -10.29
N ALA A 27 -38.52 -9.79 -10.94
CA ALA A 27 -39.54 -10.63 -10.33
C ALA A 27 -39.00 -11.88 -9.60
N VAL A 28 -37.84 -12.41 -10.02
CA VAL A 28 -37.16 -13.54 -9.36
C VAL A 28 -36.63 -13.14 -7.98
N VAL A 29 -35.98 -11.98 -7.87
CA VAL A 29 -35.44 -11.44 -6.60
C VAL A 29 -36.58 -10.99 -5.69
N GLU A 30 -37.60 -10.33 -6.25
CA GLU A 30 -38.79 -9.93 -5.52
C GLU A 30 -39.56 -11.12 -4.92
N LYS A 31 -39.74 -12.20 -5.69
CA LYS A 31 -40.40 -13.43 -5.18
C LYS A 31 -39.59 -14.10 -4.06
N ARG A 32 -38.25 -14.09 -4.16
CA ARG A 32 -37.36 -14.58 -3.08
C ARG A 32 -37.51 -13.72 -1.82
N TRP A 33 -37.57 -12.40 -1.96
CA TRP A 33 -37.75 -11.48 -0.83
C TRP A 33 -39.07 -11.70 -0.09
N ARG A 34 -40.20 -11.77 -0.83
CA ARG A 34 -41.51 -12.05 -0.23
C ARG A 34 -41.57 -13.40 0.47
N ALA A 35 -40.97 -14.45 -0.11
CA ALA A 35 -40.89 -15.76 0.54
C ALA A 35 -40.08 -15.72 1.85
N SER A 36 -39.03 -14.90 1.94
CA SER A 36 -38.27 -14.67 3.17
C SER A 36 -39.11 -13.96 4.24
N TRP A 37 -39.83 -12.90 3.85
CA TRP A 37 -40.74 -12.15 4.72
C TRP A 37 -41.88 -13.01 5.27
N GLU A 38 -42.50 -13.83 4.42
CA GLU A 38 -43.54 -14.79 4.83
C GLU A 38 -43.01 -15.91 5.73
N ALA A 39 -41.76 -16.35 5.56
CA ALA A 39 -41.16 -17.36 6.41
C ALA A 39 -40.87 -16.81 7.81
N GLU A 40 -40.31 -15.61 7.91
CA GLU A 40 -40.08 -14.92 9.18
C GLU A 40 -41.40 -14.64 9.91
N GLY A 41 -42.43 -14.15 9.21
CA GLY A 41 -43.74 -13.84 9.78
C GLY A 41 -44.48 -15.04 10.38
N ARG A 42 -44.12 -16.28 10.01
CA ARG A 42 -44.69 -17.52 10.57
C ARG A 42 -43.93 -18.01 11.82
N GLY A 43 -42.73 -17.49 12.10
CA GLY A 43 -41.89 -17.93 13.21
C GLY A 43 -42.30 -17.40 14.59
N CYS A 44 -43.11 -16.35 14.66
CA CYS A 44 -43.54 -15.72 15.91
C CYS A 44 -44.95 -16.17 16.37
N GLY A 45 -45.35 -17.41 16.05
CA GLY A 45 -46.74 -17.84 15.96
C GLY A 45 -47.28 -18.79 17.04
N GLU A 46 -46.51 -19.15 18.07
CA GLU A 46 -46.98 -19.97 19.20
C GLU A 46 -46.80 -19.21 20.52
N GLY A 47 -47.83 -18.46 20.97
CA GLY A 47 -47.70 -17.79 22.27
C GLY A 47 -48.70 -16.72 22.71
N ASP A 48 -49.60 -16.17 21.87
CA ASP A 48 -50.71 -15.36 22.41
C ASP A 48 -51.97 -15.31 21.54
N GLY A 49 -53.13 -15.21 22.20
CA GLY A 49 -54.47 -15.45 21.65
C GLY A 49 -55.13 -14.23 20.98
N ARG A 50 -54.41 -13.47 20.15
CA ARG A 50 -55.00 -12.35 19.39
C ARG A 50 -54.60 -12.37 17.92
N GLY A 51 -55.54 -12.79 17.08
CA GLY A 51 -55.40 -12.82 15.62
C GLY A 51 -55.42 -11.43 14.99
N ALA A 52 -54.27 -10.74 15.01
CA ALA A 52 -53.94 -9.72 14.01
C ALA A 52 -53.19 -10.40 12.87
N GLY A 53 -53.62 -10.19 11.61
CA GLY A 53 -52.96 -10.79 10.45
C GLY A 53 -51.52 -10.28 10.32
N ALA A 54 -50.58 -11.18 9.99
CA ALA A 54 -49.19 -10.79 9.73
C ALA A 54 -49.12 -9.72 8.63
N PRO A 55 -48.33 -8.64 8.80
CA PRO A 55 -48.33 -7.51 7.88
C PRO A 55 -47.89 -7.97 6.49
N THR A 56 -48.74 -7.67 5.50
CA THR A 56 -48.52 -8.03 4.10
C THR A 56 -47.18 -7.46 3.62
N PRO A 57 -46.29 -8.25 2.98
CA PRO A 57 -45.02 -7.73 2.50
C PRO A 57 -45.25 -6.55 1.54
N PRO A 58 -44.64 -5.37 1.78
CA PRO A 58 -44.86 -4.21 0.94
C PRO A 58 -44.45 -4.51 -0.50
N GLN A 59 -45.36 -4.20 -1.42
CA GLN A 59 -45.15 -4.47 -2.84
C GLN A 59 -44.11 -3.50 -3.43
N LEU A 60 -43.50 -3.86 -4.57
CA LEU A 60 -42.69 -2.89 -5.30
C LEU A 60 -43.62 -1.79 -5.85
N PRO A 61 -43.48 -0.53 -5.39
CA PRO A 61 -44.36 0.57 -5.79
C PRO A 61 -44.32 0.83 -7.30
N ALA A 62 -45.35 1.47 -7.84
CA ALA A 62 -45.42 1.93 -9.21
C ALA A 62 -44.45 3.10 -9.49
N ASP A 63 -44.15 3.38 -10.76
CA ASP A 63 -43.14 4.40 -11.12
C ASP A 63 -43.58 5.83 -10.74
N ASN A 64 -44.88 6.11 -10.72
CA ASN A 64 -45.48 7.36 -10.22
C ASN A 64 -45.39 7.50 -8.69
N GLU A 65 -45.51 6.40 -7.94
CA GLU A 65 -45.38 6.39 -6.48
C GLU A 65 -43.92 6.63 -6.06
N VAL A 66 -42.96 5.99 -6.72
CA VAL A 66 -41.52 6.24 -6.50
C VAL A 66 -41.14 7.68 -6.83
N ALA A 67 -41.66 8.22 -7.94
CA ALA A 67 -41.51 9.63 -8.29
C ALA A 67 -42.05 10.57 -7.19
N ALA A 68 -43.29 10.34 -6.74
CA ALA A 68 -43.93 11.15 -5.70
C ALA A 68 -43.20 11.07 -4.35
N ALA A 69 -42.80 9.88 -3.92
CA ALA A 69 -42.06 9.66 -2.68
C ALA A 69 -40.66 10.28 -2.72
N PHE A 70 -39.96 10.21 -3.86
CA PHE A 70 -38.66 10.86 -4.05
C PHE A 70 -38.78 12.39 -4.05
N ALA A 71 -39.82 12.95 -4.68
CA ALA A 71 -40.12 14.37 -4.62
C ALA A 71 -40.46 14.83 -3.19
N ASP A 72 -41.29 14.08 -2.47
CA ASP A 72 -41.69 14.40 -1.09
C ASP A 72 -40.49 14.36 -0.14
N ARG A 73 -39.66 13.31 -0.24
CA ARG A 73 -38.34 13.23 0.41
C ARG A 73 -37.49 14.46 0.11
N ARG A 74 -37.29 14.80 -1.18
CA ARG A 74 -36.38 15.85 -1.63
C ARG A 74 -36.80 17.24 -1.10
N ARG A 75 -38.09 17.45 -0.87
CA ARG A 75 -38.62 18.64 -0.16
C ARG A 75 -38.36 18.54 1.34
N ARG A 76 -38.68 17.41 1.97
CA ARG A 76 -38.61 17.20 3.44
C ARG A 76 -37.19 17.26 4.00
N GLU A 77 -36.20 16.72 3.28
CA GLU A 77 -34.78 16.71 3.66
C GLU A 77 -33.96 17.86 3.02
N GLY A 78 -34.61 18.77 2.28
CA GLY A 78 -34.00 19.92 1.59
C GLY A 78 -33.09 19.61 0.39
N THR A 79 -32.50 18.41 0.34
CA THR A 79 -31.72 17.90 -0.81
C THR A 79 -32.09 16.45 -1.11
N ALA A 80 -31.72 15.96 -2.30
CA ALA A 80 -31.95 14.55 -2.65
C ALA A 80 -31.22 13.55 -1.72
N ARG A 81 -30.07 13.94 -1.15
CA ARG A 81 -29.26 13.14 -0.21
C ARG A 81 -29.48 13.53 1.27
N GLY A 82 -30.33 14.51 1.55
CA GLY A 82 -30.45 15.16 2.85
C GLY A 82 -29.23 16.00 3.24
N SER A 83 -29.12 16.34 4.53
CA SER A 83 -27.96 17.05 5.11
C SER A 83 -26.85 16.08 5.54
N GLY A 84 -27.22 14.87 5.94
CA GLY A 84 -26.28 13.90 6.50
C GLY A 84 -25.72 14.31 7.86
N ILE A 85 -26.52 15.01 8.68
CA ILE A 85 -26.36 15.17 10.13
C ILE A 85 -27.77 15.14 10.74
N ARG A 86 -28.04 14.22 11.69
CA ARG A 86 -29.27 14.27 12.51
C ARG A 86 -29.12 15.30 13.62
N THR A 87 -30.15 16.10 13.85
CA THR A 87 -30.21 17.11 14.92
C THR A 87 -31.54 16.99 15.68
N SER A 88 -31.64 17.65 16.83
CA SER A 88 -32.91 17.81 17.57
C SER A 88 -34.00 18.60 16.80
N LEU A 89 -33.64 19.20 15.65
CA LEU A 89 -34.55 19.89 14.72
C LEU A 89 -34.93 19.02 13.50
N SER A 90 -34.39 17.81 13.39
CA SER A 90 -34.73 16.87 12.30
C SER A 90 -36.13 16.30 12.51
N SER A 91 -36.92 16.18 11.43
CA SER A 91 -38.26 15.59 11.50
C SER A 91 -38.21 14.13 11.96
N VAL A 92 -39.13 13.71 12.82
CA VAL A 92 -39.34 12.27 13.11
C VAL A 92 -39.60 11.52 11.80
N GLY A 93 -38.96 10.36 11.61
CA GLY A 93 -38.95 9.66 10.32
C GLY A 93 -37.98 10.23 9.27
N SER A 94 -37.11 11.18 9.65
CA SER A 94 -35.91 11.49 8.86
C SER A 94 -34.94 10.33 8.88
N ASP A 95 -34.22 10.16 7.78
CA ASP A 95 -33.05 9.29 7.63
C ASP A 95 -31.79 10.12 7.34
N SER A 96 -31.73 11.34 7.88
CA SER A 96 -30.44 11.96 8.14
C SER A 96 -29.75 11.23 9.31
N TRP A 97 -28.45 10.99 9.16
CA TRP A 97 -27.57 10.25 10.08
C TRP A 97 -26.36 11.12 10.42
N VAL A 98 -25.67 10.85 11.52
CA VAL A 98 -24.51 11.66 11.96
C VAL A 98 -23.19 11.21 11.30
N ASP A 99 -23.07 9.93 10.96
CA ASP A 99 -21.81 9.34 10.48
C ASP A 99 -21.75 9.10 8.96
N ASP A 100 -20.54 9.30 8.43
CA ASP A 100 -19.97 8.75 7.18
C ASP A 100 -20.57 9.20 5.81
N PRO A 101 -19.74 9.48 4.77
CA PRO A 101 -20.20 9.91 3.44
C PRO A 101 -20.96 8.85 2.61
N ILE A 102 -20.83 7.56 2.91
CA ILE A 102 -21.49 6.45 2.22
C ILE A 102 -22.95 6.35 2.68
N THR A 103 -23.22 6.54 3.98
CA THR A 103 -24.60 6.50 4.53
C THR A 103 -25.51 7.55 3.87
N ARG A 104 -24.95 8.72 3.51
CA ARG A 104 -25.63 9.83 2.79
C ARG A 104 -26.12 9.46 1.38
N GLN A 105 -25.79 8.27 0.90
CA GLN A 105 -26.24 7.71 -0.37
C GLN A 105 -27.17 6.50 -0.18
N VAL A 106 -27.48 6.08 1.05
CA VAL A 106 -28.42 5.00 1.37
C VAL A 106 -29.67 5.62 2.00
N ILE A 107 -30.73 5.77 1.21
CA ILE A 107 -31.96 6.44 1.60
C ILE A 107 -33.11 5.45 1.85
N SER A 108 -34.13 5.92 2.56
CA SER A 108 -35.49 5.38 2.59
C SER A 108 -36.42 6.24 1.72
N LEU A 109 -37.46 5.59 1.19
CA LEU A 109 -38.61 6.24 0.56
C LEU A 109 -39.89 5.74 1.19
N HIS A 110 -40.73 6.67 1.64
CA HIS A 110 -42.07 6.38 2.17
C HIS A 110 -43.10 6.54 1.05
N ILE A 111 -43.76 5.44 0.71
CA ILE A 111 -44.86 5.37 -0.23
C ILE A 111 -46.16 5.60 0.53
N LYS A 112 -46.99 6.51 0.02
CA LYS A 112 -48.32 6.82 0.55
C LYS A 112 -49.37 6.27 -0.41
N GLU A 113 -50.11 5.26 0.01
CA GLU A 113 -51.22 4.65 -0.74
C GLU A 113 -52.53 4.95 0.00
N GLU A 114 -53.67 5.06 -0.70
CA GLU A 114 -54.93 5.59 -0.14
C GLU A 114 -55.50 4.81 1.07
N SER A 115 -54.95 3.63 1.38
CA SER A 115 -55.30 2.83 2.55
C SER A 115 -54.12 2.23 3.34
N ASN A 116 -52.86 2.55 3.02
CA ASN A 116 -51.68 2.12 3.78
C ASN A 116 -50.42 2.95 3.41
N ASP A 117 -49.69 3.44 4.42
CA ASP A 117 -48.33 3.98 4.25
C ASP A 117 -47.30 2.84 4.41
N PHE A 118 -46.31 2.74 3.52
CA PHE A 118 -45.22 1.77 3.64
C PHE A 118 -43.86 2.34 3.22
N MET A 119 -42.78 1.67 3.60
CA MET A 119 -41.40 2.11 3.34
C MET A 119 -40.66 1.13 2.43
N ILE A 120 -39.84 1.65 1.52
CA ILE A 120 -38.76 0.88 0.88
C ILE A 120 -37.38 1.38 1.36
N TRP A 121 -36.55 0.43 1.76
CA TRP A 121 -35.18 0.61 2.25
C TRP A 121 -34.43 -0.73 2.13
N PRO A 122 -33.09 -0.75 1.99
CA PRO A 122 -32.24 0.38 1.62
C PRO A 122 -32.37 0.69 0.13
N VAL A 123 -32.40 1.98 -0.23
CA VAL A 123 -32.31 2.43 -1.61
C VAL A 123 -30.99 3.17 -1.79
N VAL A 124 -30.09 2.64 -2.61
CA VAL A 124 -28.85 3.33 -2.97
C VAL A 124 -29.16 4.40 -4.02
N LEU A 125 -28.87 5.65 -3.68
CA LEU A 125 -29.05 6.86 -4.49
C LEU A 125 -27.69 7.36 -5.01
N GLN A 126 -27.48 7.22 -6.32
CA GLN A 126 -26.36 7.85 -7.03
C GLN A 126 -26.87 8.93 -7.98
N LYS A 127 -26.19 10.08 -8.04
CA LYS A 127 -26.48 11.16 -9.00
C LYS A 127 -25.39 11.20 -10.06
N ARG A 128 -25.74 11.01 -11.33
CA ARG A 128 -24.83 11.16 -12.48
C ARG A 128 -25.46 12.06 -13.53
N GLY A 129 -24.73 13.10 -13.94
CA GLY A 129 -25.26 14.19 -14.77
C GLY A 129 -26.52 14.81 -14.16
N GLY A 130 -27.58 14.91 -14.97
CA GLY A 130 -28.90 15.36 -14.54
C GLY A 130 -29.79 14.28 -13.92
N TYR A 131 -29.38 13.01 -13.89
CA TYR A 131 -30.22 11.89 -13.48
C TYR A 131 -29.88 11.39 -12.06
N TYR A 132 -30.90 10.84 -11.40
CA TYR A 132 -30.76 10.12 -10.13
C TYR A 132 -31.02 8.64 -10.37
N VAL A 133 -30.02 7.80 -10.14
CA VAL A 133 -30.13 6.33 -10.20
C VAL A 133 -30.46 5.82 -8.80
N LEU A 134 -31.60 5.14 -8.68
CA LEU A 134 -32.04 4.44 -7.48
C LEU A 134 -31.87 2.93 -7.68
N VAL A 135 -31.18 2.26 -6.78
CA VAL A 135 -31.02 0.80 -6.76
C VAL A 135 -31.54 0.26 -5.43
N LEU A 136 -32.54 -0.62 -5.49
CA LEU A 136 -33.11 -1.32 -4.33
C LEU A 136 -32.54 -2.74 -4.26
N PRO A 137 -31.47 -2.99 -3.48
CA PRO A 137 -30.96 -4.34 -3.20
C PRO A 137 -31.97 -5.29 -2.55
N LEU A 138 -31.60 -6.57 -2.55
CA LEU A 138 -32.19 -7.61 -1.71
C LEU A 138 -31.58 -7.53 -0.28
N VAL A 139 -32.24 -6.77 0.59
CA VAL A 139 -31.99 -6.82 2.05
C VAL A 139 -32.78 -7.96 2.69
N ASP A 140 -32.28 -8.52 3.78
CA ASP A 140 -33.02 -9.47 4.59
C ASP A 140 -34.10 -8.76 5.47
N PRO A 141 -35.16 -9.46 5.90
CA PRO A 141 -36.21 -8.86 6.72
C PRO A 141 -35.77 -8.37 8.11
N GLN A 142 -34.75 -8.98 8.73
CA GLN A 142 -34.31 -8.63 10.09
C GLN A 142 -33.61 -7.27 10.10
N SER A 143 -32.67 -7.06 9.17
CA SER A 143 -32.01 -5.78 8.93
C SER A 143 -33.00 -4.68 8.57
N PHE A 144 -34.05 -5.00 7.79
CA PHE A 144 -35.13 -4.05 7.48
C PHE A 144 -35.90 -3.62 8.74
N ARG A 145 -36.31 -4.58 9.60
CA ARG A 145 -37.00 -4.29 10.87
C ARG A 145 -36.11 -3.50 11.85
N ALA A 146 -34.80 -3.82 11.91
CA ALA A 146 -33.84 -3.09 12.73
C ALA A 146 -33.75 -1.61 12.32
N TYR A 147 -33.69 -1.35 11.01
CA TYR A 147 -33.71 0.01 10.47
C TYR A 147 -35.05 0.74 10.73
N GLU A 148 -36.20 0.06 10.56
CA GLU A 148 -37.51 0.64 10.86
C GLU A 148 -37.63 1.05 12.35
N ASN A 149 -37.05 0.25 13.26
CA ASN A 149 -36.99 0.61 14.68
C ASN A 149 -36.01 1.75 14.98
N LEU A 150 -34.90 1.87 14.24
CA LEU A 150 -33.98 3.00 14.34
C LEU A 150 -34.64 4.32 13.92
N LEU A 151 -35.51 4.34 12.89
CA LEU A 151 -36.26 5.53 12.47
C LEU A 151 -37.25 6.07 13.52
N LYS A 152 -37.68 5.23 14.47
CA LYS A 152 -38.58 5.59 15.57
C LYS A 152 -37.85 6.27 16.75
N ARG A 153 -36.51 6.36 16.72
CA ARG A 153 -35.67 6.93 17.78
C ARG A 153 -35.36 8.41 17.54
N SER A 154 -35.24 9.17 18.63
CA SER A 154 -34.78 10.56 18.65
C SER A 154 -33.25 10.70 18.63
N ASP A 155 -32.51 9.62 18.93
CA ASP A 155 -31.05 9.52 18.82
C ASP A 155 -30.63 8.75 17.54
N CYS A 156 -29.32 8.51 17.39
CA CYS A 156 -28.75 7.75 16.27
C CYS A 156 -28.40 6.28 16.63
N GLY A 157 -28.90 5.77 17.76
CA GLY A 157 -28.40 4.54 18.38
C GLY A 157 -27.08 4.75 19.14
N SER A 158 -26.60 3.71 19.83
CA SER A 158 -25.32 3.72 20.57
C SER A 158 -24.37 2.63 20.05
N SER A 159 -23.13 2.64 20.54
CA SER A 159 -22.12 1.61 20.24
C SER A 159 -22.27 0.33 21.09
N ALA A 160 -23.23 0.28 22.02
CA ALA A 160 -23.45 -0.88 22.89
C ALA A 160 -24.30 -1.96 22.19
N LYS A 161 -23.97 -3.24 22.44
CA LYS A 161 -24.38 -4.41 21.64
C LYS A 161 -25.88 -4.75 21.56
N GLU A 162 -26.78 -4.01 22.22
CA GLU A 162 -28.18 -4.44 22.38
C GLU A 162 -29.16 -3.89 21.33
N ASN A 163 -28.90 -2.74 20.71
CA ASN A 163 -29.69 -2.19 19.59
C ASN A 163 -28.81 -1.27 18.72
N GLY A 164 -28.22 -1.82 17.66
CA GLY A 164 -27.14 -1.20 16.89
C GLY A 164 -27.50 0.06 16.08
N ASN A 165 -26.46 0.86 15.77
CA ASN A 165 -26.54 2.05 14.93
C ASN A 165 -26.57 1.71 13.42
N LEU A 166 -26.89 2.69 12.56
CA LEU A 166 -26.96 2.44 11.10
C LEU A 166 -25.65 1.89 10.53
N SER A 167 -24.50 2.41 10.95
CA SER A 167 -23.19 1.98 10.46
C SER A 167 -22.99 0.48 10.70
N SER A 168 -23.39 -0.04 11.86
CA SER A 168 -23.38 -1.47 12.17
C SER A 168 -24.40 -2.29 11.35
N ILE A 169 -25.53 -1.70 10.95
CA ILE A 169 -26.49 -2.36 10.06
C ILE A 169 -25.92 -2.43 8.63
N LEU A 170 -25.33 -1.35 8.11
CA LEU A 170 -24.84 -1.28 6.73
C LEU A 170 -23.52 -2.04 6.50
N LEU A 171 -22.59 -2.03 7.47
CA LEU A 171 -21.32 -2.78 7.39
C LEU A 171 -21.56 -4.30 7.23
N ASN A 172 -22.67 -4.81 7.77
CA ASN A 172 -23.04 -6.22 7.71
C ASN A 172 -23.89 -6.59 6.47
N LEU A 173 -24.08 -5.68 5.51
CA LEU A 173 -24.93 -5.89 4.32
C LEU A 173 -24.14 -5.82 3.00
N PRO A 174 -23.58 -6.95 2.50
CA PRO A 174 -22.86 -7.00 1.22
C PRO A 174 -23.66 -6.48 0.01
N CYS A 175 -24.99 -6.58 0.07
CA CYS A 175 -25.89 -6.07 -0.97
C CYS A 175 -25.80 -4.55 -1.18
N ILE A 176 -25.35 -3.78 -0.19
CA ILE A 176 -25.12 -2.32 -0.29
C ILE A 176 -23.97 -2.03 -1.26
N THR A 177 -22.82 -2.69 -1.08
CA THR A 177 -21.64 -2.52 -1.95
C THR A 177 -21.97 -2.89 -3.41
N GLY A 178 -22.67 -4.01 -3.62
CA GLY A 178 -23.13 -4.41 -4.96
C GLY A 178 -24.09 -3.39 -5.58
N ALA A 179 -25.03 -2.84 -4.79
CA ALA A 179 -25.95 -1.80 -5.25
C ALA A 179 -25.24 -0.48 -5.61
N PHE A 180 -24.18 -0.09 -4.88
CA PHE A 180 -23.33 1.04 -5.26
C PHE A 180 -22.65 0.83 -6.61
N MET A 181 -22.03 -0.33 -6.84
CA MET A 181 -21.37 -0.61 -8.12
C MET A 181 -22.36 -0.62 -9.29
N VAL A 182 -23.54 -1.21 -9.10
CA VAL A 182 -24.64 -1.15 -10.08
C VAL A 182 -25.10 0.28 -10.34
N ALA A 183 -25.28 1.09 -9.29
CA ALA A 183 -25.73 2.48 -9.43
C ALA A 183 -24.72 3.39 -10.15
N HIS A 184 -23.41 3.19 -9.89
CA HIS A 184 -22.34 3.86 -10.61
C HIS A 184 -22.32 3.49 -12.09
N VAL A 185 -22.13 2.20 -12.42
CA VAL A 185 -22.00 1.77 -13.82
C VAL A 185 -23.23 2.10 -14.66
N ILE A 186 -24.44 2.00 -14.10
CA ILE A 186 -25.67 2.44 -14.77
C ILE A 186 -25.65 3.96 -14.99
N GLY A 187 -25.20 4.75 -14.00
CA GLY A 187 -25.01 6.19 -14.13
C GLY A 187 -24.03 6.58 -15.24
N ASP A 188 -22.91 5.88 -15.35
CA ASP A 188 -21.86 6.15 -16.35
C ASP A 188 -22.30 5.70 -17.77
N ILE A 189 -23.17 4.68 -17.88
CA ILE A 189 -23.87 4.31 -19.13
C ILE A 189 -24.90 5.37 -19.53
N ILE A 190 -25.65 5.95 -18.57
CA ILE A 190 -26.67 6.97 -18.82
C ILE A 190 -26.07 8.27 -19.37
N THR A 191 -24.97 8.74 -18.80
CA THR A 191 -24.34 9.99 -19.28
C THR A 191 -23.60 9.78 -20.60
N GLY A 192 -23.21 8.54 -20.91
CA GLY A 192 -22.38 8.20 -22.06
C GLY A 192 -20.88 8.40 -21.80
N ASP A 193 -20.50 8.81 -20.59
CA ASP A 193 -19.11 9.11 -20.24
C ASP A 193 -18.27 7.84 -20.28
N ILE A 194 -17.23 7.83 -21.11
CA ILE A 194 -16.11 6.89 -20.97
C ILE A 194 -15.23 7.44 -19.85
N ALA A 195 -15.75 7.37 -18.62
CA ALA A 195 -15.00 7.71 -17.44
C ALA A 195 -13.92 6.65 -17.21
N GLU A 196 -12.66 7.05 -17.34
CA GLU A 196 -11.61 6.45 -16.52
C GLU A 196 -12.07 6.51 -15.05
N PRO A 197 -11.79 5.49 -14.22
CA PRO A 197 -12.33 5.43 -12.88
C PRO A 197 -11.88 6.65 -12.06
N GLU A 198 -12.85 7.47 -11.63
CA GLU A 198 -12.68 8.46 -10.57
C GLU A 198 -12.32 7.75 -9.25
N VAL A 199 -11.05 7.36 -9.10
CA VAL A 199 -10.39 7.48 -7.81
C VAL A 199 -10.57 8.93 -7.41
N ILE A 200 -11.07 9.18 -6.19
CA ILE A 200 -11.27 10.54 -5.72
C ILE A 200 -9.88 11.19 -5.59
N VAL A 201 -9.49 11.96 -6.59
CA VAL A 201 -8.37 12.92 -6.62
C VAL A 201 -8.95 14.24 -7.11
N SER A 202 -9.71 14.86 -6.22
CA SER A 202 -10.39 16.13 -6.49
C SER A 202 -9.36 17.23 -6.79
N SER A 203 -9.52 17.92 -7.92
CA SER A 203 -8.89 19.22 -8.14
C SER A 203 -9.69 20.08 -9.11
N GLY A 204 -9.66 21.39 -8.83
CA GLY A 204 -10.26 22.48 -9.58
C GLY A 204 -10.27 23.72 -8.68
N PRO A 205 -10.57 24.93 -9.20
CA PRO A 205 -10.76 25.32 -10.60
C PRO A 205 -9.39 25.77 -11.21
N SER A 206 -9.24 26.42 -12.38
CA SER A 206 -10.18 27.27 -13.15
C SER A 206 -9.76 27.48 -14.62
N VAL A 207 -10.74 27.89 -15.45
CA VAL A 207 -10.72 28.98 -16.47
C VAL A 207 -9.35 29.44 -17.02
N GLY A 208 -9.12 29.59 -18.33
CA GLY A 208 -10.02 29.46 -19.49
C GLY A 208 -9.66 30.49 -20.59
N GLY A 209 -9.85 30.13 -21.87
CA GLY A 209 -9.38 30.91 -23.04
C GLY A 209 -8.65 30.00 -24.04
N LEU A 210 -9.25 29.38 -25.08
CA LEU A 210 -10.39 29.69 -25.96
C LEU A 210 -10.01 30.56 -27.18
N LEU A 211 -9.70 29.87 -28.29
CA LEU A 211 -9.54 30.35 -29.69
C LEU A 211 -8.39 31.37 -29.89
N ASP A 212 -7.57 31.31 -30.95
CA ASP A 212 -7.96 31.10 -32.35
C ASP A 212 -6.85 30.47 -33.21
N SER A 213 -7.22 30.09 -34.45
CA SER A 213 -6.38 29.65 -35.58
C SER A 213 -6.05 28.15 -35.71
N LEU A 214 -6.23 27.52 -36.88
CA LEU A 214 -6.97 27.95 -38.08
C LEU A 214 -7.39 26.73 -38.91
N THR A 215 -8.60 26.73 -39.47
CA THR A 215 -9.07 25.71 -40.40
C THR A 215 -8.53 25.93 -41.81
N GLY A 216 -7.92 24.92 -42.42
CA GLY A 216 -7.41 24.96 -43.80
C GLY A 216 -7.99 23.83 -44.64
N SER A 217 -8.80 24.15 -45.65
CA SER A 217 -9.67 23.18 -46.33
C SER A 217 -9.32 22.93 -47.81
N ILE A 218 -9.36 21.65 -48.20
CA ILE A 218 -9.75 21.11 -49.54
C ILE A 218 -8.82 21.32 -50.75
N GLY A 219 -8.54 20.22 -51.47
CA GLY A 219 -8.18 20.18 -52.92
C GLY A 219 -6.80 19.57 -53.25
N ILE A 220 -6.51 19.01 -54.44
CA ILE A 220 -7.31 18.75 -55.66
C ILE A 220 -6.71 17.55 -56.48
N SER A 221 -7.52 16.54 -56.87
CA SER A 221 -7.31 15.59 -58.02
C SER A 221 -6.07 14.64 -58.05
N ALA A 222 -5.87 13.70 -59.02
CA ALA A 222 -6.75 12.65 -59.60
C ALA A 222 -5.98 11.66 -60.54
N ARG A 223 -6.45 10.39 -60.65
CA ARG A 223 -6.10 9.32 -61.66
C ARG A 223 -4.62 8.85 -61.67
N SER A 224 -4.19 7.71 -62.26
CA SER A 224 -4.78 6.63 -63.11
C SER A 224 -4.19 5.26 -62.68
N LYS A 225 -4.91 4.13 -62.50
CA LYS A 225 -5.47 3.15 -63.49
C LYS A 225 -4.43 2.43 -64.41
N PRO A 226 -4.67 1.17 -64.86
CA PRO A 226 -5.45 0.04 -64.28
C PRO A 226 -4.83 -1.37 -64.60
N ILE A 227 -5.68 -2.42 -64.77
CA ILE A 227 -5.45 -3.81 -65.29
C ILE A 227 -5.06 -4.85 -64.19
N ALA A 228 -5.79 -5.96 -63.98
CA ALA A 228 -7.15 -6.35 -64.42
C ALA A 228 -7.81 -7.36 -63.43
N ALA A 229 -9.12 -7.54 -63.60
CA ALA A 229 -10.00 -8.51 -62.90
C ALA A 229 -10.85 -9.21 -64.01
N PRO A 230 -12.14 -9.64 -63.87
CA PRO A 230 -13.06 -9.78 -62.72
C PRO A 230 -13.93 -11.08 -62.78
N VAL A 231 -15.20 -10.97 -62.30
CA VAL A 231 -16.37 -11.89 -62.34
C VAL A 231 -16.48 -12.80 -61.09
N ALA A 232 -17.63 -13.02 -60.42
CA ALA A 232 -18.97 -12.39 -60.28
C ALA A 232 -19.77 -13.20 -59.20
N ALA A 233 -20.98 -12.90 -58.69
CA ALA A 233 -21.82 -11.73 -58.36
C ALA A 233 -23.13 -12.28 -57.69
N PRO A 234 -24.12 -11.52 -57.16
CA PRO A 234 -24.28 -10.07 -57.05
C PRO A 234 -24.60 -9.56 -55.61
N THR A 235 -24.87 -8.26 -55.46
CA THR A 235 -25.22 -7.57 -54.19
C THR A 235 -26.33 -6.51 -54.37
N ALA A 236 -27.09 -6.25 -53.30
CA ALA A 236 -27.90 -5.05 -53.06
C ALA A 236 -28.03 -4.89 -51.52
N SER A 237 -27.86 -3.75 -50.81
CA SER A 237 -27.96 -2.29 -51.05
C SER A 237 -29.27 -1.65 -50.56
N VAL A 238 -29.28 -0.31 -50.39
CA VAL A 238 -30.33 0.55 -49.78
C VAL A 238 -30.37 0.51 -48.23
N SER A 239 -30.37 1.63 -47.47
CA SER A 239 -30.00 3.04 -47.77
C SER A 239 -29.80 3.85 -46.47
N SER A 240 -28.89 4.84 -46.47
CA SER A 240 -28.83 5.91 -45.47
C SER A 240 -29.98 6.92 -45.65
N PRO A 241 -30.22 7.85 -44.69
CA PRO A 241 -29.48 9.12 -44.77
C PRO A 241 -28.94 9.65 -43.42
N VAL A 242 -27.82 10.37 -43.49
CA VAL A 242 -27.36 11.27 -42.41
C VAL A 242 -27.99 12.64 -42.64
N GLY A 243 -28.63 13.21 -41.60
CA GLY A 243 -29.31 14.51 -41.67
C GLY A 243 -28.74 15.54 -40.70
N SER A 244 -27.97 16.49 -41.24
CA SER A 244 -27.67 17.83 -40.71
C SER A 244 -27.86 18.12 -39.21
N ALA A 245 -26.76 18.36 -38.50
CA ALA A 245 -26.80 19.21 -37.31
C ALA A 245 -27.03 20.68 -37.72
N GLN A 246 -28.23 21.21 -37.47
CA GLN A 246 -28.45 22.66 -37.40
C GLN A 246 -28.32 23.11 -35.95
N SER A 247 -27.68 24.26 -35.73
CA SER A 247 -27.60 24.90 -34.43
C SER A 247 -28.83 25.78 -34.19
N GLU A 248 -29.78 25.30 -33.38
CA GLU A 248 -30.73 26.19 -32.71
C GLU A 248 -30.29 26.47 -31.27
N SER A 249 -30.50 27.71 -30.84
CA SER A 249 -30.08 28.23 -29.54
C SER A 249 -31.06 27.93 -28.41
N LEU A 250 -30.52 27.77 -27.20
CA LEU A 250 -31.20 28.11 -25.94
C LEU A 250 -32.57 27.45 -25.67
N LYS A 251 -32.54 26.18 -25.24
CA LYS A 251 -33.47 25.64 -24.21
C LYS A 251 -32.79 24.51 -23.43
N GLY A 252 -32.83 24.59 -22.11
CA GLY A 252 -32.19 23.61 -21.22
C GLY A 252 -32.97 22.29 -21.15
N GLY A 253 -32.62 21.33 -22.00
CA GLY A 253 -33.15 19.96 -21.96
C GLY A 253 -32.05 18.94 -21.66
N VAL A 254 -32.33 17.97 -20.79
CA VAL A 254 -31.40 16.86 -20.53
C VAL A 254 -31.40 15.92 -21.74
N ARG A 255 -30.21 15.57 -22.25
CA ARG A 255 -30.08 14.64 -23.38
C ARG A 255 -30.63 13.26 -22.97
N PRO A 256 -31.54 12.64 -23.75
CA PRO A 256 -32.03 11.29 -23.45
C PRO A 256 -30.91 10.27 -23.67
N PHE A 257 -30.80 9.31 -22.76
CA PHE A 257 -29.84 8.21 -22.84
C PHE A 257 -30.39 7.03 -23.65
N ASP A 258 -29.50 6.19 -24.17
CA ASP A 258 -29.87 4.99 -24.91
C ASP A 258 -30.47 3.93 -23.96
N LYS A 259 -31.78 3.75 -24.06
CA LYS A 259 -32.55 2.80 -23.26
C LYS A 259 -32.33 1.35 -23.67
N ASP A 260 -31.99 1.08 -24.93
CA ASP A 260 -31.79 -0.27 -25.42
C ASP A 260 -30.36 -0.75 -25.17
N LEU A 261 -29.36 0.13 -25.25
CA LEU A 261 -28.01 -0.12 -24.71
C LEU A 261 -28.06 -0.46 -23.22
N LEU A 262 -28.75 0.38 -22.41
CA LEU A 262 -28.92 0.13 -20.98
C LEU A 262 -29.66 -1.19 -20.71
N ARG A 263 -30.72 -1.48 -21.47
CA ARG A 263 -31.49 -2.73 -21.36
C ARG A 263 -30.64 -3.95 -21.70
N ASN A 264 -29.84 -3.88 -22.77
CA ASN A 264 -28.95 -4.95 -23.18
C ASN A 264 -27.84 -5.19 -22.16
N PHE A 265 -27.24 -4.11 -21.62
CA PHE A 265 -26.29 -4.21 -20.50
C PHE A 265 -26.93 -4.89 -19.28
N ILE A 266 -28.11 -4.44 -18.84
CA ILE A 266 -28.81 -5.02 -17.68
C ILE A 266 -29.19 -6.49 -17.93
N VAL A 267 -29.60 -6.86 -19.15
CA VAL A 267 -29.93 -8.25 -19.50
C VAL A 267 -28.69 -9.15 -19.56
N GLY A 268 -27.55 -8.65 -20.03
CA GLY A 268 -26.29 -9.40 -20.04
C GLY A 268 -25.64 -9.51 -18.66
N ALA A 269 -25.42 -8.38 -18.00
CA ALA A 269 -24.69 -8.30 -16.74
C ALA A 269 -25.50 -8.76 -15.51
N MET A 270 -26.84 -8.68 -15.54
CA MET A 270 -27.70 -9.04 -14.40
C MET A 270 -29.07 -9.64 -14.82
N PRO A 271 -29.13 -10.69 -15.69
CA PRO A 271 -30.36 -11.16 -16.33
C PRO A 271 -31.54 -11.41 -15.38
N PHE A 272 -31.26 -11.97 -14.20
CA PHE A 272 -32.25 -12.28 -13.17
C PHE A 272 -32.23 -11.34 -11.95
N GLY A 273 -31.50 -10.23 -12.04
CA GLY A 273 -31.34 -9.24 -10.95
C GLY A 273 -30.10 -9.44 -10.09
N THR A 274 -29.29 -10.47 -10.33
CA THR A 274 -27.98 -10.67 -9.67
C THR A 274 -26.87 -10.33 -10.67
N PRO A 275 -25.95 -9.39 -10.36
CA PRO A 275 -24.76 -9.12 -11.19
C PRO A 275 -23.90 -10.37 -11.35
N GLN A 276 -23.41 -10.62 -12.57
CA GLN A 276 -22.55 -11.76 -12.90
C GLN A 276 -21.06 -11.52 -12.58
N ASP A 277 -20.63 -10.26 -12.63
CA ASP A 277 -19.28 -9.83 -12.23
C ASP A 277 -19.39 -8.50 -11.48
N LEU A 278 -18.54 -8.32 -10.46
CA LEU A 278 -18.39 -7.08 -9.70
C LEU A 278 -16.97 -6.49 -9.84
N ASN A 279 -16.11 -7.08 -10.67
CA ASN A 279 -14.86 -6.45 -11.06
C ASN A 279 -15.14 -5.30 -12.04
N TYR A 280 -14.96 -4.06 -11.57
CA TYR A 280 -15.24 -2.84 -12.36
C TYR A 280 -14.51 -2.83 -13.72
N THR A 281 -13.27 -3.34 -13.78
CA THR A 281 -12.48 -3.42 -15.02
C THR A 281 -13.11 -4.37 -16.03
N ASN A 282 -13.56 -5.54 -15.59
CA ASN A 282 -14.25 -6.51 -16.45
C ASN A 282 -15.59 -5.96 -16.95
N VAL A 283 -16.39 -5.36 -16.06
CA VAL A 283 -17.69 -4.74 -16.39
C VAL A 283 -17.50 -3.58 -17.38
N THR A 284 -16.46 -2.77 -17.22
CA THR A 284 -16.09 -1.68 -18.15
C THR A 284 -15.59 -2.23 -19.49
N SER A 285 -14.86 -3.36 -19.50
CA SER A 285 -14.47 -4.05 -20.74
C SER A 285 -15.68 -4.57 -21.52
N ILE A 286 -16.64 -5.21 -20.83
CA ILE A 286 -17.92 -5.69 -21.41
C ILE A 286 -18.74 -4.52 -21.98
N ARG A 287 -18.78 -3.37 -21.29
CA ARG A 287 -19.40 -2.13 -21.80
C ARG A 287 -18.75 -1.65 -23.11
N THR A 288 -17.44 -1.83 -23.25
CA THR A 288 -16.63 -1.26 -24.36
C THR A 288 -16.53 -2.19 -25.57
N THR A 289 -16.54 -3.51 -25.35
CA THR A 289 -16.31 -4.52 -26.40
C THR A 289 -17.54 -5.39 -26.71
N GLY A 290 -18.55 -5.39 -25.85
CA GLY A 290 -19.72 -6.26 -25.95
C GLY A 290 -19.43 -7.72 -25.56
N PHE A 291 -20.45 -8.56 -25.68
CA PHE A 291 -20.30 -10.02 -25.55
C PHE A 291 -19.85 -10.59 -26.90
N SER A 292 -18.79 -11.40 -26.91
CA SER A 292 -18.16 -11.90 -28.14
C SER A 292 -19.09 -12.79 -28.98
N GLY A 293 -19.19 -12.50 -30.27
CA GLY A 293 -20.15 -13.12 -31.21
C GLY A 293 -19.59 -14.17 -32.16
N ASP A 294 -18.43 -14.76 -31.87
CA ASP A 294 -17.83 -15.81 -32.71
C ASP A 294 -18.63 -17.14 -32.65
N PRO A 295 -18.70 -17.89 -33.77
CA PRO A 295 -19.49 -19.12 -33.84
C PRO A 295 -18.89 -20.28 -33.02
N LEU A 296 -19.77 -21.02 -32.33
CA LEU A 296 -19.42 -22.11 -31.41
C LEU A 296 -18.97 -23.40 -32.13
N PRO A 297 -18.03 -24.18 -31.54
CA PRO A 297 -17.82 -25.58 -31.89
C PRO A 297 -19.09 -26.42 -31.64
N THR A 298 -19.42 -27.34 -32.53
CA THR A 298 -20.76 -27.95 -32.64
C THR A 298 -21.20 -28.87 -31.50
N ASP A 299 -20.29 -29.38 -30.66
CA ASP A 299 -20.59 -30.44 -29.68
C ASP A 299 -20.95 -29.94 -28.26
N GLN A 300 -21.00 -28.63 -28.00
CA GLN A 300 -21.44 -28.11 -26.69
C GLN A 300 -22.49 -26.99 -26.82
N LYS A 301 -23.68 -27.22 -26.24
CA LYS A 301 -24.76 -26.22 -26.17
C LYS A 301 -24.47 -25.16 -25.09
N GLN A 302 -23.69 -24.15 -25.46
CA GLN A 302 -23.39 -23.00 -24.61
C GLN A 302 -24.51 -21.94 -24.69
N PRO A 303 -25.00 -21.41 -23.56
CA PRO A 303 -25.85 -20.22 -23.55
C PRO A 303 -25.05 -18.98 -23.97
N ALA A 304 -25.64 -18.12 -24.80
CA ALA A 304 -24.99 -16.95 -25.43
C ALA A 304 -24.58 -15.80 -24.47
N TRP A 305 -24.52 -16.03 -23.17
CA TRP A 305 -24.18 -15.04 -22.13
C TRP A 305 -22.89 -15.36 -21.36
N LYS A 306 -22.15 -16.43 -21.71
CA LYS A 306 -21.04 -16.96 -20.89
C LYS A 306 -19.70 -16.92 -21.66
N PRO A 307 -18.71 -16.09 -21.28
CA PRO A 307 -17.43 -15.97 -22.00
C PRO A 307 -16.36 -17.01 -21.59
N TYR A 308 -15.37 -17.25 -22.46
CA TYR A 308 -14.12 -17.95 -22.16
C TYR A 308 -12.98 -16.95 -21.90
N LEU A 309 -12.28 -17.05 -20.76
CA LEU A 309 -11.32 -16.02 -20.32
C LEU A 309 -9.90 -16.53 -19.92
N TYR A 310 -9.60 -17.82 -20.11
CA TYR A 310 -8.26 -18.39 -19.85
C TYR A 310 -7.86 -19.36 -20.97
N LYS A 311 -6.54 -19.52 -21.18
CA LYS A 311 -5.90 -20.38 -22.20
C LYS A 311 -4.55 -20.94 -21.70
N GLY A 312 -4.47 -21.30 -20.42
CA GLY A 312 -3.22 -21.66 -19.73
C GLY A 312 -3.32 -22.96 -18.95
N ARG A 313 -2.24 -23.34 -18.27
CA ARG A 313 -2.23 -24.55 -17.44
C ARG A 313 -3.19 -24.39 -16.28
N GLN A 314 -4.29 -25.16 -16.29
CA GLN A 314 -5.36 -24.99 -15.32
C GLN A 314 -4.95 -25.48 -13.91
N ARG A 315 -5.34 -24.75 -12.86
CA ARG A 315 -5.15 -25.08 -11.42
C ARG A 315 -6.00 -24.19 -10.50
N ILE A 316 -6.15 -24.57 -9.24
CA ILE A 316 -6.73 -23.72 -8.19
C ILE A 316 -5.85 -23.75 -6.93
N LEU A 317 -5.66 -22.58 -6.33
CA LEU A 317 -4.73 -22.35 -5.23
C LEU A 317 -5.47 -21.72 -4.04
N PHE A 318 -5.26 -22.28 -2.85
CA PHE A 318 -5.80 -21.77 -1.58
C PHE A 318 -4.66 -21.39 -0.64
N SER A 319 -4.87 -20.34 0.16
CA SER A 319 -3.98 -19.94 1.26
C SER A 319 -4.78 -19.38 2.43
N SER A 320 -4.32 -19.57 3.66
CA SER A 320 -4.83 -18.86 4.84
C SER A 320 -3.85 -17.77 5.28
N LEU A 321 -4.39 -16.73 5.89
CA LEU A 321 -3.65 -15.79 6.72
C LEU A 321 -4.43 -15.62 8.03
N GLU A 322 -3.74 -15.73 9.16
CA GLU A 322 -4.30 -15.53 10.50
C GLU A 322 -3.52 -14.45 11.25
N THR A 323 -4.23 -13.70 12.10
CA THR A 323 -3.71 -12.68 13.01
C THR A 323 -4.24 -13.00 14.40
N ILE A 324 -3.32 -13.11 15.36
CA ILE A 324 -3.64 -13.39 16.77
C ILE A 324 -3.60 -12.07 17.52
N ASN A 325 -4.69 -11.70 18.20
CA ASN A 325 -4.67 -10.65 19.20
C ASN A 325 -4.71 -11.33 20.57
N ALA A 326 -3.67 -11.12 21.38
CA ALA A 326 -3.54 -11.73 22.70
C ALA A 326 -3.11 -10.70 23.74
N ALA A 327 -3.70 -10.76 24.92
CA ALA A 327 -3.26 -10.07 26.12
C ALA A 327 -3.14 -11.12 27.23
N LEU A 328 -1.93 -11.30 27.77
CA LEU A 328 -1.64 -12.28 28.81
C LEU A 328 -1.43 -11.52 30.11
N TYR A 329 -2.11 -11.93 31.18
CA TYR A 329 -2.13 -11.18 32.44
C TYR A 329 -1.31 -11.82 33.56
N ASP A 330 -0.90 -13.09 33.40
CA ASP A 330 -0.04 -13.85 34.32
C ASP A 330 -0.51 -13.78 35.80
N ARG A 331 -1.84 -13.82 35.98
CA ARG A 331 -2.55 -13.63 37.26
C ARG A 331 -3.74 -14.55 37.37
N ASP A 332 -3.88 -15.23 38.50
CA ASP A 332 -4.99 -16.16 38.77
C ASP A 332 -6.38 -15.47 38.79
N ASP A 333 -6.42 -14.15 39.02
CA ASP A 333 -7.65 -13.36 39.09
C ASP A 333 -8.01 -12.60 37.78
N VAL A 334 -7.17 -12.65 36.74
CA VAL A 334 -7.42 -11.97 35.46
C VAL A 334 -7.14 -12.93 34.29
N PRO A 335 -8.17 -13.40 33.55
CA PRO A 335 -7.98 -14.41 32.50
C PRO A 335 -7.28 -13.84 31.26
N ASP A 336 -6.30 -14.59 30.73
CA ASP A 336 -5.66 -14.34 29.43
C ASP A 336 -6.74 -14.16 28.33
N PHE A 337 -6.67 -13.06 27.58
CA PHE A 337 -7.52 -12.83 26.40
C PHE A 337 -6.79 -13.30 25.15
N LEU A 338 -7.43 -14.16 24.34
CA LEU A 338 -6.94 -14.53 23.01
C LEU A 338 -8.09 -14.54 21.99
N SER A 339 -7.82 -13.98 20.81
CA SER A 339 -8.69 -14.10 19.63
C SER A 339 -7.85 -14.32 18.37
N VAL A 340 -8.33 -15.22 17.50
CA VAL A 340 -7.80 -15.39 16.15
C VAL A 340 -8.76 -14.74 15.18
N SER A 341 -8.25 -13.86 14.32
CA SER A 341 -8.94 -13.41 13.11
C SER A 341 -8.20 -13.97 11.90
N GLY A 342 -8.92 -14.36 10.85
CA GLY A 342 -8.31 -15.00 9.70
C GLY A 342 -9.06 -14.75 8.40
N GLN A 343 -8.39 -15.06 7.31
CA GLN A 343 -8.95 -15.03 5.96
C GLN A 343 -8.43 -16.19 5.13
N VAL A 344 -9.29 -16.75 4.27
CA VAL A 344 -8.89 -17.68 3.21
C VAL A 344 -8.87 -16.93 1.90
N THR A 345 -7.75 -16.99 1.18
CA THR A 345 -7.63 -16.45 -0.18
C THR A 345 -7.70 -17.60 -1.19
N CYS A 346 -8.39 -17.37 -2.30
CA CYS A 346 -8.47 -18.28 -3.43
C CYS A 346 -7.87 -17.61 -4.68
N ARG A 347 -7.19 -18.39 -5.50
CA ARG A 347 -6.77 -18.02 -6.86
C ARG A 347 -7.14 -19.15 -7.81
N ALA A 348 -8.03 -18.86 -8.75
CA ALA A 348 -8.39 -19.79 -9.81
C ALA A 348 -7.71 -19.41 -11.13
N GLU A 349 -7.01 -20.36 -11.72
CA GLU A 349 -6.50 -20.29 -13.09
C GLU A 349 -7.23 -21.41 -13.85
N LEU A 350 -8.50 -21.19 -14.20
CA LEU A 350 -9.40 -22.18 -14.78
C LEU A 350 -10.04 -21.65 -16.07
N GLU A 351 -10.39 -22.54 -17.00
CA GLU A 351 -11.00 -22.16 -18.29
C GLU A 351 -12.54 -22.11 -18.21
N GLY A 352 -13.12 -21.06 -18.79
CA GLY A 352 -14.55 -20.74 -18.67
C GLY A 352 -14.90 -20.12 -17.32
N LEU A 353 -16.11 -20.40 -16.82
CA LEU A 353 -16.53 -20.12 -15.44
C LEU A 353 -17.06 -21.42 -14.83
N PRO A 354 -16.22 -22.21 -14.14
CA PRO A 354 -16.64 -23.44 -13.48
C PRO A 354 -17.15 -23.17 -12.07
N ASP A 355 -18.05 -24.04 -11.58
CA ASP A 355 -18.47 -24.08 -10.19
C ASP A 355 -17.45 -24.89 -9.37
N VAL A 356 -16.83 -24.24 -8.38
CA VAL A 356 -15.88 -24.85 -7.44
C VAL A 356 -16.62 -25.20 -6.15
N SER A 357 -16.59 -26.47 -5.77
CA SER A 357 -17.12 -27.00 -4.51
C SER A 357 -15.98 -27.33 -3.56
N LEU A 358 -15.74 -26.46 -2.57
CA LEU A 358 -14.79 -26.61 -1.48
C LEU A 358 -15.52 -27.03 -0.19
N PRO A 359 -15.37 -28.26 0.31
CA PRO A 359 -15.85 -28.62 1.65
C PRO A 359 -14.82 -28.18 2.71
N LEU A 360 -15.23 -27.26 3.58
CA LEU A 360 -14.50 -26.89 4.79
C LEU A 360 -14.76 -27.91 5.91
N THR A 361 -13.71 -28.28 6.63
CA THR A 361 -13.76 -29.25 7.74
C THR A 361 -13.34 -28.62 9.06
N GLY A 362 -14.04 -29.00 10.14
CA GLY A 362 -13.68 -28.68 11.52
C GLY A 362 -14.29 -27.39 12.08
N LEU A 363 -15.04 -26.62 11.29
CA LEU A 363 -15.61 -25.31 11.69
C LEU A 363 -16.30 -25.31 13.06
N LYS A 364 -17.10 -26.36 13.37
CA LYS A 364 -17.79 -26.48 14.67
C LYS A 364 -16.82 -26.87 15.79
N THR A 365 -15.94 -27.85 15.58
CA THR A 365 -14.92 -28.26 16.56
C THR A 365 -13.90 -27.15 16.86
N ALA A 366 -13.67 -26.26 15.89
CA ALA A 366 -12.80 -25.10 16.00
C ALA A 366 -13.49 -23.84 16.54
N HIS A 367 -14.83 -23.86 16.71
CA HIS A 367 -15.64 -22.68 17.04
C HIS A 367 -15.40 -21.48 16.10
N VAL A 368 -15.25 -21.75 14.80
CA VAL A 368 -14.98 -20.73 13.77
C VAL A 368 -16.27 -20.01 13.39
N GLU A 369 -16.34 -18.73 13.73
CA GLU A 369 -17.39 -17.81 13.28
C GLU A 369 -16.95 -17.15 11.98
N VAL A 370 -17.56 -17.52 10.85
CA VAL A 370 -17.27 -16.87 9.57
C VAL A 370 -17.96 -15.51 9.54
N SER A 371 -17.17 -14.43 9.54
CA SER A 371 -17.67 -13.05 9.59
C SER A 371 -18.15 -12.55 8.22
N SER A 372 -17.56 -13.04 7.13
CA SER A 372 -18.07 -12.79 5.77
C SER A 372 -17.55 -13.81 4.75
N PHE A 373 -18.36 -14.07 3.73
CA PHE A 373 -17.95 -14.80 2.52
C PHE A 373 -17.80 -13.83 1.34
N HIS A 374 -16.99 -14.20 0.36
CA HIS A 374 -16.94 -13.51 -0.93
C HIS A 374 -18.28 -13.59 -1.65
N HIS A 375 -18.65 -12.55 -2.41
CA HIS A 375 -19.98 -12.43 -3.03
C HIS A 375 -20.32 -13.54 -4.04
N CYS A 376 -19.33 -14.28 -4.54
CA CYS A 376 -19.53 -15.41 -5.45
C CYS A 376 -19.79 -16.74 -4.73
N VAL A 377 -19.75 -16.77 -3.39
CA VAL A 377 -19.86 -17.99 -2.57
C VAL A 377 -21.30 -18.24 -2.12
N GLN A 378 -21.75 -19.47 -2.33
CA GLN A 378 -22.93 -20.06 -1.72
C GLN A 378 -22.46 -21.08 -0.69
N ALA A 379 -22.57 -20.72 0.59
CA ALA A 379 -22.27 -21.64 1.69
C ALA A 379 -23.50 -22.50 2.02
N SER A 380 -23.30 -23.80 2.23
CA SER A 380 -24.36 -24.69 2.74
C SER A 380 -24.69 -24.37 4.20
N ASP A 381 -25.89 -24.72 4.68
CA ASP A 381 -26.16 -24.75 6.13
C ASP A 381 -25.21 -25.80 6.79
N PRO A 382 -24.63 -25.53 7.98
CA PRO A 382 -23.49 -26.31 8.50
C PRO A 382 -23.90 -27.64 9.16
N THR A 383 -23.88 -28.72 8.38
CA THR A 383 -24.15 -30.10 8.83
C THR A 383 -22.99 -30.67 9.65
N ASP A 384 -23.24 -30.85 10.95
CA ASP A 384 -22.48 -31.56 12.00
C ASP A 384 -20.96 -31.31 12.19
N ASN A 385 -20.14 -31.27 11.12
CA ASN A 385 -18.78 -30.74 11.18
C ASN A 385 -18.21 -30.29 9.82
N LYS A 386 -19.06 -30.15 8.80
CA LYS A 386 -18.71 -29.81 7.43
C LYS A 386 -19.59 -28.68 6.91
N GLN A 387 -19.00 -27.78 6.13
CA GLN A 387 -19.72 -26.77 5.35
C GLN A 387 -19.15 -26.73 3.94
N THR A 388 -19.98 -26.89 2.92
CA THR A 388 -19.53 -26.82 1.54
C THR A 388 -19.75 -25.41 1.01
N LEU A 389 -18.67 -24.80 0.52
CA LEU A 389 -18.70 -23.55 -0.24
C LEU A 389 -18.75 -23.90 -1.72
N ILE A 390 -19.82 -23.48 -2.40
CA ILE A 390 -19.95 -23.59 -3.86
C ILE A 390 -19.78 -22.19 -4.43
N PHE A 391 -18.80 -21.98 -5.31
CA PHE A 391 -18.49 -20.65 -5.84
C PHE A 391 -17.98 -20.67 -7.28
N GLN A 392 -18.33 -19.64 -8.04
CA GLN A 392 -17.69 -19.35 -9.33
C GLN A 392 -16.55 -18.36 -9.06
N PRO A 393 -15.27 -18.74 -9.23
CA PRO A 393 -14.16 -17.89 -8.83
C PRO A 393 -13.96 -16.73 -9.83
N PRO A 394 -13.82 -15.49 -9.35
CA PRO A 394 -13.28 -14.39 -10.15
C PRO A 394 -11.88 -14.69 -10.69
N LEU A 395 -11.50 -13.96 -11.73
CA LEU A 395 -10.13 -13.99 -12.26
C LEU A 395 -9.13 -13.40 -11.25
N GLY A 396 -8.02 -14.10 -11.03
CA GLY A 396 -6.93 -13.65 -10.16
C GLY A 396 -7.05 -14.14 -8.71
N ASN A 397 -6.45 -13.40 -7.77
CA ASN A 397 -6.55 -13.68 -6.34
C ASN A 397 -7.73 -12.91 -5.74
N PHE A 398 -8.53 -13.55 -4.89
CA PHE A 398 -9.60 -12.92 -4.13
C PHE A 398 -9.71 -13.55 -2.73
N VAL A 399 -10.11 -12.76 -1.73
CA VAL A 399 -10.42 -13.31 -0.41
C VAL A 399 -11.75 -14.05 -0.51
N LEU A 400 -11.74 -15.35 -0.22
CA LEU A 400 -12.89 -16.26 -0.30
C LEU A 400 -13.79 -16.14 0.94
N MET A 401 -13.21 -15.94 2.12
CA MET A 401 -13.93 -15.66 3.36
C MET A 401 -13.02 -15.01 4.42
N HIS A 402 -13.61 -14.23 5.32
CA HIS A 402 -13.03 -13.80 6.59
C HIS A 402 -13.71 -14.54 7.74
N TYR A 403 -12.96 -14.85 8.80
CA TYR A 403 -13.45 -15.57 9.96
C TYR A 403 -12.78 -15.10 11.27
N GLN A 404 -13.40 -15.44 12.38
CA GLN A 404 -12.85 -15.33 13.74
C GLN A 404 -12.97 -16.70 14.42
N ALA A 405 -12.10 -16.96 15.40
CA ALA A 405 -12.14 -18.17 16.22
C ALA A 405 -11.52 -17.90 17.61
N PRO A 406 -11.98 -18.60 18.67
CA PRO A 406 -11.24 -18.66 19.92
C PRO A 406 -9.92 -19.40 19.70
N CYS A 407 -8.86 -18.94 20.36
CA CYS A 407 -7.55 -19.59 20.24
C CYS A 407 -7.49 -20.82 21.17
N ASN A 408 -7.84 -21.99 20.64
CA ASN A 408 -7.89 -23.26 21.40
C ASN A 408 -6.50 -23.82 21.77
N ILE A 409 -5.42 -23.09 21.46
CA ILE A 409 -4.03 -23.41 21.81
C ILE A 409 -3.41 -22.17 22.47
N ALA A 410 -2.53 -22.38 23.44
CA ALA A 410 -1.73 -21.31 24.04
C ALA A 410 -0.91 -20.52 22.99
N PRO A 411 -0.50 -19.27 23.29
CA PRO A 411 0.49 -18.57 22.49
C PRO A 411 1.73 -19.46 22.25
N PRO A 412 2.34 -19.43 21.04
CA PRO A 412 3.48 -20.28 20.72
C PRO A 412 4.76 -19.93 21.48
N VAL A 413 4.78 -18.79 22.15
CA VAL A 413 5.78 -18.38 23.14
C VAL A 413 5.01 -17.81 24.34
N LYS A 414 5.12 -18.46 25.49
CA LYS A 414 4.61 -18.01 26.80
C LYS A 414 5.78 -17.67 27.74
N GLY A 415 5.47 -17.04 28.86
CA GLY A 415 6.41 -16.71 29.94
C GLY A 415 6.67 -15.21 30.09
N PHE A 416 7.61 -14.86 30.96
CA PHE A 416 7.79 -13.48 31.43
C PHE A 416 9.16 -12.89 31.07
N TYR A 417 9.18 -11.55 31.06
CA TYR A 417 10.36 -10.71 30.99
C TYR A 417 10.37 -9.79 32.21
N GLN A 418 11.51 -9.72 32.90
CA GLN A 418 11.76 -8.76 33.97
C GLN A 418 13.07 -8.03 33.70
N LEU A 419 13.07 -6.71 33.93
CA LEU A 419 14.25 -5.85 33.96
C LEU A 419 14.17 -5.00 35.22
N SER A 420 15.25 -4.95 36.00
CA SER A 420 15.40 -4.08 37.16
C SER A 420 16.71 -3.31 37.07
N MET A 421 16.69 -2.02 37.36
CA MET A 421 17.88 -1.17 37.33
C MET A 421 18.68 -1.34 38.62
N VAL A 422 19.91 -1.84 38.50
CA VAL A 422 20.86 -2.03 39.60
C VAL A 422 21.63 -0.74 39.91
N SER A 423 21.88 0.08 38.88
CA SER A 423 22.39 1.45 39.00
C SER A 423 21.82 2.32 37.87
N GLU A 424 22.18 3.60 37.77
CA GLU A 424 21.77 4.42 36.62
C GLU A 424 22.18 3.76 35.29
N ASN A 425 23.34 3.10 35.23
CA ASN A 425 23.94 2.59 34.00
C ASN A 425 24.03 1.05 33.95
N GLU A 426 23.28 0.34 34.78
CA GLU A 426 23.32 -1.13 34.84
C GLU A 426 21.96 -1.72 35.20
N GLY A 427 21.45 -2.67 34.41
CA GLY A 427 20.17 -3.34 34.66
C GLY A 427 20.31 -4.86 34.65
N ALA A 428 19.77 -5.53 35.67
CA ALA A 428 19.65 -6.98 35.70
C ALA A 428 18.36 -7.40 34.99
N PHE A 429 18.42 -8.39 34.11
CA PHE A 429 17.28 -8.90 33.36
C PHE A 429 17.13 -10.41 33.48
N LEU A 430 15.89 -10.86 33.34
CA LEU A 430 15.51 -12.27 33.33
C LEU A 430 14.41 -12.51 32.30
N PHE A 431 14.70 -13.37 31.34
CA PHE A 431 13.69 -14.06 30.54
C PHE A 431 13.48 -15.47 31.08
N LYS A 432 12.22 -15.87 31.28
CA LYS A 432 11.83 -17.28 31.45
C LYS A 432 10.65 -17.55 30.52
N LEU A 433 10.85 -18.43 29.54
CA LEU A 433 9.92 -18.62 28.44
C LEU A 433 9.68 -20.11 28.15
N THR A 434 8.47 -20.41 27.69
CA THR A 434 8.08 -21.74 27.22
C THR A 434 7.62 -21.61 25.77
N LEU A 435 8.33 -22.29 24.87
CA LEU A 435 8.08 -22.26 23.42
C LEU A 435 7.39 -23.55 22.98
N MET A 436 6.41 -23.43 22.08
CA MET A 436 5.69 -24.57 21.47
C MET A 436 4.97 -25.49 22.46
N GLU A 437 4.55 -24.98 23.62
CA GLU A 437 3.79 -25.75 24.61
C GLU A 437 2.42 -26.15 24.07
N GLY A 438 2.11 -27.46 24.13
CA GLY A 438 0.88 -28.03 23.55
C GLY A 438 0.90 -28.21 22.02
N TYR A 439 1.86 -27.62 21.30
CA TYR A 439 1.97 -27.73 19.84
C TYR A 439 2.45 -29.14 19.43
N LYS A 440 1.73 -29.75 18.48
CA LYS A 440 1.98 -31.10 17.96
C LYS A 440 2.28 -31.06 16.47
N SER A 441 2.76 -32.18 15.90
CA SER A 441 2.85 -32.33 14.44
C SER A 441 1.48 -32.04 13.79
N PRO A 442 1.39 -31.27 12.70
CA PRO A 442 2.47 -30.86 11.79
C PRO A 442 3.19 -29.53 12.12
N PHE A 443 2.93 -28.87 13.26
CA PHE A 443 3.52 -27.55 13.54
C PHE A 443 5.05 -27.60 13.72
N ILE A 444 5.74 -26.72 12.99
CA ILE A 444 7.20 -26.53 13.06
C ILE A 444 7.52 -25.05 13.27
N MET A 445 8.27 -24.70 14.31
CA MET A 445 8.83 -23.36 14.50
C MET A 445 10.19 -23.28 13.81
N GLU A 446 10.29 -22.57 12.69
CA GLU A 446 11.52 -22.48 11.88
C GLU A 446 12.60 -21.60 12.51
N PHE A 447 12.19 -20.52 13.18
CA PHE A 447 13.08 -19.66 13.98
C PHE A 447 12.29 -18.99 15.10
N CYS A 448 13.02 -18.54 16.14
CA CYS A 448 12.54 -17.68 17.20
C CYS A 448 13.68 -16.79 17.68
N MET A 449 13.44 -15.49 17.70
CA MET A 449 14.37 -14.43 18.09
C MET A 449 13.67 -13.45 19.02
N ILE A 450 14.38 -12.95 20.02
CA ILE A 450 13.87 -12.00 21.01
C ILE A 450 14.79 -10.79 21.03
N THR A 451 14.25 -9.64 20.66
CA THR A 451 14.96 -8.36 20.74
C THR A 451 14.55 -7.67 22.04
N MET A 452 15.51 -7.32 22.89
CA MET A 452 15.32 -6.49 24.08
C MET A 452 15.84 -5.07 23.74
N PRO A 453 14.96 -4.13 23.36
CA PRO A 453 15.36 -2.82 22.87
C PRO A 453 15.58 -1.80 23.99
N PHE A 454 16.54 -0.90 23.76
CA PHE A 454 16.88 0.21 24.65
C PHE A 454 16.93 1.54 23.86
N PRO A 455 15.79 2.06 23.34
CA PRO A 455 15.79 3.15 22.35
C PRO A 455 16.33 4.51 22.84
N ARG A 456 16.59 4.64 24.15
CA ARG A 456 17.11 5.84 24.81
C ARG A 456 18.46 5.61 25.52
N ARG A 457 19.05 4.42 25.39
CA ARG A 457 20.28 4.01 26.09
C ARG A 457 21.15 3.13 25.19
N ARG A 458 22.42 3.47 25.05
CA ARG A 458 23.39 2.63 24.33
C ARG A 458 23.87 1.50 25.23
N VAL A 459 23.92 0.28 24.73
CA VAL A 459 24.47 -0.88 25.43
C VAL A 459 26.00 -0.86 25.31
N ALA A 460 26.71 -0.82 26.44
CA ALA A 460 28.16 -0.94 26.51
C ALA A 460 28.61 -2.41 26.45
N SER A 461 27.92 -3.28 27.20
CA SER A 461 28.14 -4.72 27.22
C SER A 461 26.93 -5.46 27.82
N TYR A 462 26.94 -6.79 27.70
CA TYR A 462 26.07 -7.66 28.48
C TYR A 462 26.87 -8.82 29.09
N GLU A 463 26.42 -9.28 30.26
CA GLU A 463 26.98 -10.41 30.98
C GLU A 463 25.82 -11.37 31.32
N GLY A 464 25.72 -12.48 30.59
CA GLY A 464 24.64 -13.44 30.80
C GLY A 464 24.78 -14.66 29.90
N ASN A 465 24.41 -15.83 30.42
CA ASN A 465 24.50 -17.10 29.69
C ASN A 465 23.07 -17.59 29.37
N PRO A 466 22.61 -17.52 28.12
CA PRO A 466 21.33 -18.10 27.74
C PRO A 466 21.40 -19.63 27.84
N SER A 467 20.32 -20.24 28.31
CA SER A 467 20.21 -21.71 28.34
C SER A 467 20.24 -22.38 26.96
N LEU A 468 19.82 -21.65 25.92
CA LEU A 468 19.67 -22.14 24.55
C LEU A 468 19.94 -21.03 23.53
N GLY A 469 20.38 -21.40 22.33
CA GLY A 469 20.55 -20.46 21.21
C GLY A 469 21.83 -19.62 21.28
N THR A 470 21.84 -18.49 20.57
CA THR A 470 22.97 -17.54 20.53
C THR A 470 22.48 -16.11 20.78
N VAL A 471 23.34 -15.26 21.36
CA VAL A 471 23.01 -13.84 21.62
C VAL A 471 23.93 -12.92 20.81
N SER A 472 23.34 -11.95 20.12
CA SER A 472 24.01 -10.81 19.48
C SER A 472 23.70 -9.52 20.24
N MET A 473 24.60 -8.54 20.16
CA MET A 473 24.42 -7.21 20.71
C MET A 473 24.47 -6.18 19.58
N THR A 474 23.65 -5.15 19.69
CA THR A 474 23.64 -3.95 18.85
C THR A 474 23.71 -2.73 19.76
N GLU A 475 24.04 -1.56 19.23
CA GLU A 475 24.09 -0.29 19.98
C GLU A 475 22.88 -0.11 20.92
N HIS A 476 21.67 -0.42 20.43
CA HIS A 476 20.41 -0.16 21.11
C HIS A 476 19.56 -1.41 21.40
N SER A 477 20.09 -2.63 21.30
CA SER A 477 19.36 -3.83 21.71
C SER A 477 20.24 -5.06 21.94
N ILE A 478 19.76 -5.97 22.80
CA ILE A 478 20.29 -7.33 22.92
C ILE A 478 19.33 -8.27 22.18
N GLU A 479 19.88 -9.08 21.27
CA GLU A 479 19.12 -10.02 20.43
C GLU A 479 19.43 -11.46 20.83
N TRP A 480 18.43 -12.21 21.29
CA TRP A 480 18.57 -13.61 21.66
C TRP A 480 17.86 -14.52 20.64
N ARG A 481 18.64 -15.30 19.89
CA ARG A 481 18.17 -16.23 18.86
C ARG A 481 18.09 -17.65 19.43
N ILE A 482 16.93 -18.00 19.97
CA ILE A 482 16.65 -19.31 20.59
C ILE A 482 16.67 -20.44 19.55
N VAL A 483 16.07 -20.20 18.38
CA VAL A 483 15.97 -21.19 17.29
C VAL A 483 16.56 -20.59 16.02
N SER A 484 17.57 -21.27 15.46
CA SER A 484 18.29 -20.87 14.26
C SER A 484 17.77 -21.58 13.01
N SER A 485 17.69 -20.83 11.92
CA SER A 485 17.24 -21.29 10.59
C SER A 485 17.90 -22.61 10.18
N GLY A 486 17.09 -23.63 9.88
CA GLY A 486 17.54 -24.94 9.39
C GLY A 486 17.42 -26.11 10.38
N ARG A 487 17.16 -25.86 11.67
CA ARG A 487 16.79 -26.91 12.65
C ARG A 487 15.53 -26.52 13.44
N GLY A 488 14.42 -26.37 12.73
CA GLY A 488 13.15 -25.94 13.32
C GLY A 488 12.62 -26.91 14.38
N LEU A 489 11.95 -26.38 15.41
CA LEU A 489 11.37 -27.16 16.51
C LEU A 489 10.05 -27.80 16.07
N SER A 490 9.87 -29.09 16.32
CA SER A 490 8.66 -29.85 15.96
C SER A 490 8.20 -30.73 17.13
N GLY A 491 6.94 -30.58 17.52
CA GLY A 491 6.25 -31.47 18.45
C GLY A 491 6.86 -31.63 19.85
N ARG A 492 7.63 -30.65 20.33
CA ARG A 492 8.20 -30.62 21.69
C ARG A 492 8.12 -29.20 22.25
N SER A 493 7.65 -29.08 23.48
CA SER A 493 7.82 -27.86 24.28
C SER A 493 9.30 -27.65 24.59
N ILE A 494 9.75 -26.40 24.64
CA ILE A 494 11.10 -26.01 25.06
C ILE A 494 11.02 -24.88 26.08
N GLU A 495 11.54 -25.11 27.27
CA GLU A 495 11.84 -24.06 28.23
C GLU A 495 13.15 -23.37 27.86
N ALA A 496 13.13 -22.05 27.80
CA ALA A 496 14.26 -21.20 27.50
C ALA A 496 14.35 -20.09 28.56
N THR A 497 15.42 -20.13 29.36
CA THR A 497 15.76 -19.08 30.34
C THR A 497 17.00 -18.31 29.86
N PHE A 498 16.99 -16.99 30.00
CA PHE A 498 18.16 -16.13 29.78
C PHE A 498 18.24 -15.09 30.91
N PRO A 499 19.08 -15.34 31.94
CA PRO A 499 19.42 -14.37 32.96
C PRO A 499 20.67 -13.60 32.55
N GLY A 500 20.75 -12.32 32.92
CA GLY A 500 21.97 -11.54 32.73
C GLY A 500 21.88 -10.13 33.26
N THR A 501 22.96 -9.39 33.03
CA THR A 501 23.07 -7.96 33.33
C THR A 501 23.43 -7.23 32.05
N VAL A 502 22.76 -6.11 31.78
CA VAL A 502 23.07 -5.18 30.69
C VAL A 502 23.73 -3.93 31.30
N LYS A 503 24.89 -3.55 30.76
CA LYS A 503 25.62 -2.34 31.13
C LYS A 503 25.43 -1.31 30.03
N PHE A 504 25.07 -0.10 30.40
CA PHE A 504 24.80 1.02 29.50
C PHE A 504 25.97 2.01 29.50
N LEU A 505 26.16 2.72 28.40
CA LEU A 505 27.08 3.85 28.38
C LEU A 505 26.49 5.03 29.19
N PRO A 506 27.31 5.77 29.97
CA PRO A 506 26.82 6.84 30.83
C PRO A 506 26.01 7.90 30.09
N ARG A 507 24.91 8.34 30.71
CA ARG A 507 24.11 9.47 30.22
C ARG A 507 24.95 10.75 30.17
N THR A 508 25.20 11.25 28.97
CA THR A 508 25.68 12.61 28.77
C THR A 508 24.55 13.59 29.11
N THR A 509 24.79 14.47 30.08
CA THR A 509 23.85 15.51 30.50
C THR A 509 23.72 16.59 29.42
N GLN A 510 22.77 16.39 28.50
CA GLN A 510 22.27 17.49 27.67
C GLN A 510 21.72 18.59 28.57
N ARG A 511 22.31 19.80 28.48
CA ARG A 511 21.79 20.98 29.18
C ARG A 511 20.43 21.36 28.59
N THR A 512 19.36 21.10 29.33
CA THR A 512 18.04 21.66 29.04
C THR A 512 18.07 23.18 29.21
N ASN A 513 17.95 23.94 28.11
CA ASN A 513 17.79 25.39 28.18
C ASN A 513 16.40 25.72 28.75
N SER A 514 16.37 26.12 30.02
CA SER A 514 15.16 26.48 30.77
C SER A 514 14.61 27.86 30.35
N SER A 515 14.03 27.91 29.15
CA SER A 515 13.46 29.14 28.54
C SER A 515 11.97 29.04 28.23
N PHE A 516 11.22 28.17 28.90
CA PHE A 516 9.76 28.23 28.91
C PHE A 516 9.26 29.09 30.06
N ARG A 517 8.81 30.31 29.73
CA ARG A 517 7.94 31.09 30.63
C ARG A 517 6.55 30.47 30.62
N SER A 518 6.02 30.13 31.78
CA SER A 518 4.60 29.84 31.94
C SER A 518 3.76 31.10 31.67
N VAL A 519 2.64 30.91 30.97
CA VAL A 519 1.58 31.91 30.85
C VAL A 519 0.49 31.56 31.87
N SER A 520 -0.08 32.58 32.50
CA SER A 520 -0.80 32.46 33.77
C SER A 520 -2.33 32.36 33.63
N SER A 521 -2.92 31.34 34.26
CA SER A 521 -4.33 31.31 34.71
C SER A 521 -4.52 30.09 35.62
N THR A 522 -5.15 30.14 36.80
CA THR A 522 -5.66 31.28 37.61
C THR A 522 -5.72 30.81 39.07
N ALA A 523 -5.57 31.70 40.05
CA ALA A 523 -5.51 31.32 41.46
C ALA A 523 -6.90 31.07 42.08
N TYR A 524 -7.01 30.00 42.86
CA TYR A 524 -7.91 29.89 44.00
C TYR A 524 -7.13 29.27 45.17
N THR A 525 -7.33 29.82 46.37
CA THR A 525 -6.66 29.42 47.61
C THR A 525 -7.71 29.06 48.64
N GLU A 526 -7.66 27.85 49.19
CA GLU A 526 -8.32 27.51 50.45
C GLU A 526 -7.34 26.69 51.30
N ASP A 527 -7.14 27.13 52.55
CA ASP A 527 -6.40 26.43 53.59
C ASP A 527 -7.36 25.52 54.38
N SER A 528 -6.87 24.41 54.94
CA SER A 528 -7.12 24.01 56.35
C SER A 528 -6.42 22.69 56.70
N ASP A 529 -5.48 22.83 57.64
CA ASP A 529 -5.22 22.00 58.82
C ASP A 529 -5.01 20.47 58.77
N SER A 530 -4.17 20.06 59.72
CA SER A 530 -3.77 18.69 60.03
C SER A 530 -4.71 18.01 61.01
N GLU A 531 -4.70 16.66 60.99
CA GLU A 531 -4.57 15.94 62.26
C GLU A 531 -3.63 14.74 62.11
N GLN A 532 -3.15 14.20 63.24
CA GLN A 532 -1.99 13.33 63.33
C GLN A 532 -2.31 12.13 64.23
N ASP A 533 -2.16 10.91 63.71
CA ASP A 533 -2.21 9.70 64.54
C ASP A 533 -1.18 8.66 64.07
N ASN A 534 -0.70 7.83 65.01
CA ASN A 534 0.66 7.28 64.95
C ASN A 534 0.73 5.83 65.48
N ALA A 535 0.52 4.86 64.59
CA ALA A 535 0.51 3.42 64.90
C ALA A 535 1.73 2.68 64.30
N LYS A 536 2.39 1.85 65.13
CA LYS A 536 3.76 1.37 64.92
C LYS A 536 3.94 0.19 63.94
N ASN A 537 5.07 0.28 63.23
CA ASN A 537 5.97 -0.80 62.79
C ASN A 537 5.44 -1.85 61.79
N GLY A 538 6.07 -1.92 60.62
CA GLY A 538 5.87 -3.02 59.66
C GLY A 538 6.66 -2.93 58.34
N ALA A 539 7.09 -1.73 57.92
CA ALA A 539 7.83 -1.54 56.67
C ALA A 539 9.20 -2.27 56.68
N SER A 540 9.52 -2.93 55.57
CA SER A 540 10.83 -3.53 55.35
C SER A 540 11.90 -2.46 55.12
N LEU A 541 13.16 -2.85 55.26
CA LEU A 541 14.30 -2.06 54.76
C LEU A 541 14.18 -1.83 53.24
N ASP A 542 13.58 -2.78 52.52
CA ASP A 542 13.31 -2.70 51.09
C ASP A 542 12.31 -1.58 50.73
N ASP A 543 11.29 -1.35 51.56
CA ASP A 543 10.28 -0.31 51.32
C ASP A 543 10.90 1.10 51.43
N TYR A 544 11.76 1.32 52.43
CA TYR A 544 12.49 2.57 52.60
C TYR A 544 13.54 2.80 51.49
N ILE A 545 14.12 1.71 50.96
CA ILE A 545 15.01 1.79 49.79
C ILE A 545 14.19 2.14 48.53
N MET A 546 13.04 1.50 48.30
CA MET A 546 12.13 1.80 47.19
C MET A 546 11.59 3.24 47.24
N GLU A 547 11.14 3.72 48.40
CA GLU A 547 10.62 5.08 48.56
C GLU A 547 11.71 6.13 48.27
N LYS A 548 12.97 5.82 48.61
CA LYS A 548 14.11 6.71 48.32
C LYS A 548 14.53 6.67 46.85
N ILE A 549 14.56 5.49 46.22
CA ILE A 549 14.83 5.34 44.77
C ILE A 549 13.77 6.09 43.94
N ASN A 550 12.50 6.02 44.34
CA ASN A 550 11.40 6.71 43.65
C ASN A 550 11.39 8.24 43.88
N LYS A 551 12.07 8.77 44.91
CA LYS A 551 12.15 10.22 45.17
C LYS A 551 13.26 10.94 44.40
N ASP A 552 14.32 10.23 44.00
CA ASP A 552 15.44 10.81 43.23
C ASP A 552 15.23 10.73 41.70
N LEU A 553 14.09 10.18 41.24
CA LEU A 553 13.69 10.14 39.83
C LEU A 553 12.66 11.25 39.53
N GLN A 554 12.96 12.12 38.57
CA GLN A 554 11.98 13.07 38.06
C GLN A 554 10.77 12.33 37.47
N ALA A 555 9.57 12.78 37.81
CA ALA A 555 8.34 12.27 37.21
C ALA A 555 8.39 12.42 35.69
N VAL A 556 8.30 11.30 34.99
CA VAL A 556 8.08 11.23 33.54
C VAL A 556 6.57 11.21 33.34
N ASP A 557 6.04 12.06 32.45
CA ASP A 557 4.60 12.18 32.22
C ASP A 557 3.97 10.82 31.83
N LEU A 558 3.04 10.35 32.68
CA LEU A 558 2.42 9.02 32.60
C LEU A 558 1.08 9.05 31.85
N GLU A 559 1.08 9.52 30.60
CA GLU A 559 -0.10 9.49 29.71
C GLU A 559 0.13 8.68 28.42
N GLU A 560 0.38 7.36 28.55
CA GLU A 560 0.03 6.41 27.49
C GLU A 560 -0.13 4.96 28.03
N PRO A 561 -1.23 4.23 27.75
CA PRO A 561 -1.50 2.93 28.40
C PRO A 561 -0.55 1.77 28.07
N LEU A 562 0.37 1.92 27.11
CA LEU A 562 1.17 0.83 26.54
C LEU A 562 2.69 0.94 26.81
N SER A 563 3.12 1.89 27.64
CA SER A 563 4.46 1.92 28.29
C SER A 563 5.71 1.82 27.40
N TRP A 564 5.65 2.08 26.09
CA TRP A 564 6.79 1.94 25.15
C TRP A 564 8.07 2.73 25.54
N GLN A 565 7.95 3.67 26.49
CA GLN A 565 9.03 4.55 26.94
C GLN A 565 9.81 4.02 28.18
N ALA A 566 9.39 2.91 28.81
CA ALA A 566 9.84 2.48 30.14
C ALA A 566 10.84 1.29 30.17
N TYR A 567 11.41 0.89 29.03
CA TYR A 567 12.32 -0.28 28.88
C TYR A 567 11.75 -1.64 29.31
N ASN A 568 10.44 -1.72 29.52
CA ASN A 568 9.74 -2.86 30.15
C ASN A 568 9.10 -3.84 29.15
N TYR A 569 9.55 -3.85 27.88
CA TYR A 569 9.06 -4.78 26.87
C TYR A 569 10.20 -5.43 26.08
N ALA A 570 9.93 -6.62 25.54
CA ALA A 570 10.80 -7.30 24.59
C ALA A 570 9.98 -7.77 23.38
N LYS A 571 10.56 -7.69 22.19
CA LYS A 571 9.92 -8.06 20.93
C LYS A 571 10.29 -9.49 20.54
N VAL A 572 9.33 -10.40 20.65
CA VAL A 572 9.47 -11.78 20.15
C VAL A 572 9.14 -11.80 18.64
N SER A 573 10.01 -12.39 17.83
CA SER A 573 9.82 -12.59 16.39
C SER A 573 10.09 -14.06 16.06
N PHE A 574 9.09 -14.77 15.55
CA PHE A 574 9.16 -16.20 15.23
C PHE A 574 8.43 -16.52 13.93
N LYS A 575 8.66 -17.71 13.39
CA LYS A 575 7.88 -18.26 12.26
C LYS A 575 7.46 -19.69 12.56
N ILE A 576 6.17 -19.97 12.43
CA ILE A 576 5.60 -21.32 12.48
C ILE A 576 5.01 -21.69 11.12
N THR A 577 5.18 -22.93 10.72
CA THR A 577 4.56 -23.55 9.54
C THR A 577 3.89 -24.87 9.92
N GLY A 578 3.02 -25.38 9.05
CA GLY A 578 2.35 -26.69 9.20
C GLY A 578 0.83 -26.66 9.34
N GLY A 579 0.24 -25.57 9.85
CA GLY A 579 -1.22 -25.47 10.05
C GLY A 579 -1.72 -24.09 10.47
N THR A 580 -3.01 -23.99 10.75
CA THR A 580 -3.74 -22.83 11.30
C THR A 580 -3.94 -22.96 12.80
N LEU A 581 -3.97 -21.84 13.52
CA LEU A 581 -4.19 -21.80 14.97
C LEU A 581 -5.67 -21.84 15.35
N SER A 582 -6.56 -21.45 14.44
CA SER A 582 -7.99 -21.78 14.57
C SER A 582 -8.24 -23.31 14.44
N GLY A 583 -7.36 -24.04 13.75
CA GLY A 583 -7.62 -25.43 13.36
C GLY A 583 -8.50 -25.56 12.10
N LEU A 584 -8.84 -24.45 11.42
CA LEU A 584 -9.49 -24.47 10.11
C LEU A 584 -8.63 -25.22 9.09
N THR A 585 -9.18 -26.27 8.48
CA THR A 585 -8.47 -27.08 7.48
C THR A 585 -9.16 -27.07 6.13
N ILE A 586 -8.34 -27.07 5.07
CA ILE A 586 -8.73 -27.23 3.66
C ILE A 586 -7.98 -28.45 3.14
N ASP A 587 -8.70 -29.49 2.71
CA ASP A 587 -8.13 -30.61 1.96
C ASP A 587 -8.28 -30.35 0.46
N PRO A 588 -7.20 -30.07 -0.29
CA PRO A 588 -7.30 -29.83 -1.73
C PRO A 588 -7.83 -31.03 -2.51
N LYS A 589 -7.66 -32.27 -2.03
CA LYS A 589 -8.17 -33.47 -2.70
C LYS A 589 -9.69 -33.57 -2.68
N SER A 590 -10.34 -32.83 -1.79
CA SER A 590 -11.80 -32.76 -1.64
C SER A 590 -12.46 -31.67 -2.51
N VAL A 591 -11.66 -30.81 -3.15
CA VAL A 591 -12.14 -29.72 -4.01
C VAL A 591 -12.62 -30.30 -5.33
N ASN A 592 -13.90 -30.09 -5.64
CA ASN A 592 -14.51 -30.53 -6.90
C ASN A 592 -14.74 -29.32 -7.82
N ILE A 593 -14.54 -29.50 -9.12
CA ILE A 593 -14.69 -28.45 -10.15
C ILE A 593 -15.67 -28.95 -11.21
N TYR A 594 -16.68 -28.15 -11.53
CA TYR A 594 -17.75 -28.49 -12.48
C TYR A 594 -17.85 -27.46 -13.62
N PRO A 595 -17.86 -27.86 -14.91
CA PRO A 595 -17.70 -29.23 -15.41
C PRO A 595 -16.35 -29.85 -15.03
N SER A 596 -16.26 -31.18 -15.05
CA SER A 596 -15.08 -31.89 -14.54
C SER A 596 -13.84 -31.59 -15.37
N VAL A 597 -12.83 -30.98 -14.73
CA VAL A 597 -11.57 -30.54 -15.32
C VAL A 597 -10.40 -31.10 -14.53
N LYS A 598 -9.33 -31.52 -15.22
CA LYS A 598 -8.07 -31.95 -14.60
C LYS A 598 -7.20 -30.76 -14.17
N ALA A 599 -7.70 -29.96 -13.25
CA ALA A 599 -6.97 -28.87 -12.61
C ALA A 599 -6.55 -29.31 -11.18
N PRO A 600 -5.26 -29.35 -10.82
CA PRO A 600 -4.86 -29.62 -9.45
C PRO A 600 -5.34 -28.49 -8.54
N ALA A 601 -5.87 -28.90 -7.38
CA ALA A 601 -6.08 -28.02 -6.24
C ALA A 601 -4.87 -28.12 -5.31
N GLU A 602 -4.34 -26.98 -4.88
CA GLU A 602 -3.13 -26.90 -4.06
C GLU A 602 -3.35 -25.96 -2.86
N TYR A 603 -2.97 -26.41 -1.65
CA TYR A 603 -2.87 -25.55 -0.48
C TYR A 603 -1.45 -24.99 -0.41
N THR A 604 -1.31 -23.66 -0.43
CA THR A 604 -0.01 -23.01 -0.60
C THR A 604 0.17 -21.88 0.42
N MET A 605 1.26 -21.94 1.20
CA MET A 605 1.71 -20.81 2.01
C MET A 605 2.40 -19.77 1.11
N GLN A 606 1.61 -19.11 0.25
CA GLN A 606 2.10 -18.10 -0.68
C GLN A 606 2.67 -16.92 0.10
N ARG A 607 3.94 -16.59 -0.13
CA ARG A 607 4.60 -15.48 0.55
C ARG A 607 4.20 -14.17 -0.12
N SER A 608 3.73 -13.21 0.69
CA SER A 608 3.94 -11.80 0.37
C SER A 608 5.42 -11.58 0.04
N ALA A 609 5.73 -10.69 -0.90
CA ALA A 609 7.03 -10.53 -1.57
C ALA A 609 7.33 -11.49 -2.74
N THR A 610 6.77 -12.70 -2.84
CA THR A 610 7.03 -13.58 -4.00
C THR A 610 5.84 -13.74 -4.94
N VAL A 611 4.61 -13.66 -4.43
CA VAL A 611 3.39 -13.74 -5.25
C VAL A 611 2.60 -12.43 -5.18
N PRO A 612 2.27 -11.79 -6.32
CA PRO A 612 1.43 -10.60 -6.33
C PRO A 612 0.00 -10.92 -5.87
N GLY A 613 -0.63 -9.97 -5.17
CA GLY A 613 -2.00 -10.07 -4.68
C GLY A 613 -2.18 -10.94 -3.43
N VAL A 614 -1.12 -11.16 -2.63
CA VAL A 614 -1.17 -11.94 -1.37
C VAL A 614 -0.54 -11.15 -0.24
N GLY A 615 -1.15 -11.17 0.95
CA GLY A 615 -0.61 -10.50 2.15
C GLY A 615 -0.38 -9.01 1.92
N LEU A 616 -1.36 -8.34 1.32
CA LEU A 616 -1.35 -6.91 1.06
C LEU A 616 -1.58 -6.12 2.37
N VAL A 617 -0.85 -5.02 2.50
CA VAL A 617 -1.04 -3.97 3.49
C VAL A 617 -0.75 -2.64 2.81
N HIS A 618 -1.31 -1.53 3.30
CA HIS A 618 -0.95 -0.21 2.81
C HIS A 618 0.54 0.06 3.04
N ALA A 619 1.19 0.82 2.16
CA ALA A 619 2.53 1.32 2.42
C ALA A 619 2.49 2.28 3.63
N PRO A 620 3.48 2.26 4.55
CA PRO A 620 3.53 3.20 5.67
C PRO A 620 3.59 4.64 5.16
N PHE A 621 2.73 5.53 5.65
CA PHE A 621 2.59 6.91 5.16
C PHE A 621 2.37 7.91 6.30
N SER A 622 2.77 9.18 6.12
CA SER A 622 2.29 10.29 6.95
C SER A 622 0.84 10.59 6.57
N LEU A 623 -0.02 10.96 7.52
CA LEU A 623 -1.44 11.28 7.25
C LEU A 623 -1.62 12.66 6.60
N LEU A 624 -0.66 13.56 6.79
CA LEU A 624 -0.66 14.93 6.27
C LEU A 624 0.74 15.28 5.73
N PRO A 625 0.83 16.13 4.70
CA PRO A 625 2.08 16.44 4.01
C PRO A 625 3.08 17.24 4.84
N ALA A 626 4.36 16.90 4.71
CA ALA A 626 5.47 17.69 5.26
C ALA A 626 5.57 19.09 4.62
N HIS A 627 5.66 20.13 5.47
CA HIS A 627 5.80 21.52 5.02
C HIS A 627 7.22 21.83 4.52
N LEU A 628 7.34 22.51 3.38
CA LEU A 628 8.61 22.98 2.84
C LEU A 628 8.46 24.34 2.13
N PRO A 629 9.39 25.30 2.29
CA PRO A 629 9.33 26.57 1.58
C PRO A 629 9.46 26.40 0.05
N GLU A 630 8.64 27.11 -0.72
CA GLU A 630 8.62 26.94 -2.18
C GLU A 630 9.97 27.31 -2.84
N SER A 631 10.69 28.29 -2.29
CA SER A 631 12.05 28.65 -2.73
C SER A 631 13.03 27.48 -2.63
N ILE A 632 12.93 26.66 -1.59
CA ILE A 632 13.76 25.47 -1.37
C ILE A 632 13.34 24.35 -2.33
N TRP A 633 12.04 24.15 -2.53
CA TRP A 633 11.52 23.20 -3.54
C TRP A 633 12.00 23.54 -4.96
N ARG A 634 11.95 24.82 -5.35
CA ARG A 634 12.46 25.29 -6.66
C ARG A 634 13.97 25.06 -6.78
N GLN A 635 14.76 25.39 -5.75
CA GLN A 635 16.21 25.08 -5.74
C GLN A 635 16.47 23.58 -5.93
N ALA A 636 15.70 22.71 -5.29
CA ALA A 636 15.82 21.26 -5.44
C ALA A 636 15.52 20.78 -6.88
N CYS A 637 14.51 21.39 -7.53
CA CYS A 637 14.16 21.08 -8.92
C CYS A 637 15.21 21.54 -9.92
N GLU A 638 15.77 22.74 -9.74
CA GLU A 638 16.83 23.29 -10.61
C GLU A 638 18.11 22.44 -10.60
N LEU A 639 18.39 21.76 -9.49
CA LEU A 639 19.58 20.90 -9.35
C LEU A 639 19.46 19.58 -10.12
N ALA A 640 18.26 19.04 -10.32
CA ALA A 640 18.06 17.73 -10.95
C ALA A 640 18.69 17.61 -12.36
N PRO A 641 18.43 18.50 -13.34
CA PRO A 641 19.04 18.39 -14.67
C PRO A 641 20.55 18.64 -14.67
N ILE A 642 21.08 19.33 -13.65
CA ILE A 642 22.53 19.56 -13.48
C ILE A 642 23.20 18.28 -12.97
N PHE A 643 22.62 17.64 -11.95
CA PHE A 643 23.10 16.33 -11.47
C PHE A 643 22.98 15.25 -12.55
N ASN A 644 21.92 15.27 -13.35
CA ASN A 644 21.74 14.32 -14.46
C ASN A 644 22.93 14.35 -15.45
N GLU A 645 23.30 15.53 -15.95
CA GLU A 645 24.44 15.72 -16.88
C GLU A 645 25.78 15.49 -16.18
N LEU A 646 25.92 15.86 -14.90
CA LEU A 646 27.12 15.55 -14.11
C LEU A 646 27.37 14.04 -14.02
N VAL A 647 26.33 13.23 -13.74
CA VAL A 647 26.48 11.76 -13.67
C VAL A 647 26.94 11.19 -15.01
N ASP A 648 26.36 11.63 -16.13
CA ASP A 648 26.80 11.18 -17.46
C ASP A 648 28.28 11.52 -17.72
N ARG A 649 28.69 12.76 -17.43
CA ARG A 649 30.08 13.21 -17.65
C ARG A 649 31.08 12.49 -16.77
N VAL A 650 30.80 12.32 -15.49
CA VAL A 650 31.66 11.58 -14.55
C VAL A 650 31.75 10.11 -14.96
N SER A 651 30.66 9.51 -15.47
CA SER A 651 30.66 8.11 -15.95
C SER A 651 31.51 7.86 -17.19
N ARG A 652 31.92 8.92 -17.91
CA ARG A 652 32.75 8.86 -19.11
C ARG A 652 34.25 9.08 -18.81
N ASP A 653 34.60 9.54 -17.62
CA ASP A 653 35.98 9.54 -17.14
C ASP A 653 36.25 8.21 -16.41
N GLU A 654 36.43 7.16 -17.21
CA GLU A 654 36.66 5.79 -16.73
C GLU A 654 37.87 5.72 -15.78
N LYS A 655 38.89 6.55 -16.04
CA LYS A 655 40.08 6.67 -15.21
C LYS A 655 39.76 7.29 -13.86
N PHE A 656 38.99 8.37 -13.80
CA PHE A 656 38.55 8.96 -12.53
C PHE A 656 37.81 7.95 -11.65
N LEU A 657 36.92 7.12 -12.23
CA LEU A 657 36.22 6.07 -11.49
C LEU A 657 37.17 5.00 -10.94
N GLN A 658 38.13 4.52 -11.74
CA GLN A 658 39.11 3.51 -11.30
C GLN A 658 40.08 4.09 -10.25
N ASP A 659 40.63 5.29 -10.48
CA ASP A 659 41.60 5.94 -9.59
C ASP A 659 40.95 6.32 -8.24
N SER A 660 39.75 6.90 -8.24
CA SER A 660 39.06 7.36 -7.02
C SER A 660 38.57 6.23 -6.11
N LEU A 661 38.31 5.04 -6.69
CA LEU A 661 37.87 3.85 -5.96
C LEU A 661 39.01 2.82 -5.76
N SER A 662 40.23 3.14 -6.18
CA SER A 662 41.40 2.24 -6.15
C SER A 662 41.78 1.72 -4.77
N LYS A 663 41.67 2.55 -3.72
CA LYS A 663 41.83 2.11 -2.33
C LYS A 663 40.63 1.27 -1.87
N THR A 664 39.41 1.74 -2.11
CA THR A 664 38.15 1.07 -1.74
C THR A 664 38.07 -0.35 -2.30
N ARG A 665 38.59 -0.59 -3.51
CA ARG A 665 38.73 -1.91 -4.14
C ARG A 665 39.42 -2.95 -3.24
N GLN A 666 40.34 -2.53 -2.37
CA GLN A 666 41.17 -3.42 -1.54
C GLN A 666 40.48 -3.84 -0.24
N VAL A 667 39.38 -3.18 0.13
CA VAL A 667 38.70 -3.31 1.43
C VAL A 667 37.18 -3.47 1.35
N ASP A 668 36.62 -3.39 0.15
CA ASP A 668 35.23 -3.75 -0.14
C ASP A 668 35.12 -4.63 -1.39
N ASP A 669 34.91 -5.93 -1.17
CA ASP A 669 34.73 -6.93 -2.23
C ASP A 669 33.59 -6.54 -3.19
N PHE A 670 32.51 -5.92 -2.69
CA PHE A 670 31.37 -5.56 -3.54
C PHE A 670 31.74 -4.48 -4.56
N THR A 671 32.32 -3.37 -4.12
CA THR A 671 32.87 -2.34 -5.01
C THR A 671 33.99 -2.91 -5.91
N SER A 672 34.81 -3.83 -5.39
CA SER A 672 35.86 -4.49 -6.17
C SER A 672 35.32 -5.27 -7.37
N ARG A 673 34.23 -6.04 -7.18
CA ARG A 673 33.54 -6.80 -8.23
C ARG A 673 32.82 -5.89 -9.24
N LEU A 674 32.25 -4.76 -8.79
CA LEU A 674 31.70 -3.75 -9.70
C LEU A 674 32.81 -3.11 -10.58
N LEU A 675 33.97 -2.81 -9.99
CA LEU A 675 35.15 -2.31 -10.71
C LEU A 675 35.75 -3.33 -11.69
N GLU A 676 35.64 -4.63 -11.42
CA GLU A 676 36.04 -5.69 -12.36
C GLU A 676 35.15 -5.72 -13.60
N ILE A 677 33.84 -5.60 -13.43
CA ILE A 677 32.89 -5.54 -14.56
C ILE A 677 33.12 -4.26 -15.36
N HIS A 678 33.32 -3.12 -14.69
CA HIS A 678 33.70 -1.86 -15.34
C HIS A 678 35.00 -1.99 -16.13
N LYS A 679 36.08 -2.52 -15.53
CA LYS A 679 37.37 -2.73 -16.21
C LYS A 679 37.24 -3.63 -17.43
N LYS A 680 36.43 -4.69 -17.38
CA LYS A 680 36.13 -5.54 -18.54
C LYS A 680 35.42 -4.79 -19.66
N MET A 681 34.58 -3.79 -19.37
CA MET A 681 33.94 -2.97 -20.41
C MET A 681 34.95 -2.01 -21.07
N MET A 682 35.87 -1.44 -20.28
CA MET A 682 37.00 -0.64 -20.77
C MET A 682 37.91 -1.47 -21.69
N GLU A 683 38.25 -2.70 -21.29
CA GLU A 683 39.09 -3.64 -22.05
C GLU A 683 38.47 -4.09 -23.38
N ILE A 684 37.12 -4.13 -23.45
CA ILE A 684 36.36 -4.39 -24.68
C ILE A 684 36.24 -3.12 -25.55
N ASN A 685 36.56 -1.94 -25.01
CA ASN A 685 36.38 -0.61 -25.63
C ASN A 685 34.96 -0.44 -26.21
N LYS A 686 33.97 -0.67 -25.35
CA LYS A 686 32.57 -0.77 -25.77
C LYS A 686 31.93 0.60 -26.03
N ASP A 687 31.45 0.80 -27.25
CA ASP A 687 30.73 2.01 -27.67
C ASP A 687 29.26 2.05 -27.18
N GLU A 688 29.06 2.47 -25.93
CA GLU A 688 27.74 2.72 -25.35
C GLU A 688 27.16 4.05 -25.85
N ASN A 689 26.57 4.01 -27.04
CA ASN A 689 25.94 5.14 -27.72
C ASN A 689 24.68 5.68 -27.01
N ILE A 690 23.82 4.78 -26.50
CA ILE A 690 22.56 5.12 -25.84
C ILE A 690 22.73 4.91 -24.34
N ARG A 691 22.48 5.96 -23.54
CA ARG A 691 22.67 5.95 -22.07
C ARG A 691 21.42 6.48 -21.38
N LEU A 692 20.90 5.72 -20.41
CA LEU A 692 19.66 6.03 -19.68
C LEU A 692 19.92 6.09 -18.17
N GLY A 693 19.61 7.23 -17.57
CA GLY A 693 19.68 7.50 -16.14
C GLY A 693 18.30 7.77 -15.55
N LEU A 694 17.94 7.06 -14.48
CA LEU A 694 16.74 7.32 -13.67
C LEU A 694 17.17 7.50 -12.23
N TYR A 695 17.45 8.74 -11.84
CA TYR A 695 18.14 9.10 -10.60
C TYR A 695 17.17 9.64 -9.55
N ARG A 696 17.59 9.63 -8.29
CA ARG A 696 16.96 10.42 -7.22
C ARG A 696 18.06 11.11 -6.41
N SER A 697 18.05 12.44 -6.41
CA SER A 697 18.92 13.24 -5.55
C SER A 697 18.17 13.52 -4.26
N ASP A 698 18.69 13.07 -3.13
CA ASP A 698 18.02 13.16 -1.82
C ASP A 698 18.65 14.27 -0.98
N TYR A 699 17.80 15.05 -0.29
CA TYR A 699 18.18 16.28 0.41
C TYR A 699 17.51 16.42 1.77
N MET A 700 18.13 17.20 2.65
CA MET A 700 17.51 17.76 3.85
C MET A 700 17.70 19.28 3.89
N LEU A 701 16.72 19.99 4.47
CA LEU A 701 16.86 21.42 4.78
C LEU A 701 17.44 21.56 6.18
N ASP A 702 18.68 22.02 6.27
CA ASP A 702 19.38 22.21 7.55
C ASP A 702 18.85 23.42 8.32
N LEU A 703 18.60 23.28 9.63
CA LEU A 703 17.97 24.32 10.45
C LEU A 703 18.90 25.50 10.76
N GLU A 704 20.20 25.26 10.97
CA GLU A 704 21.14 26.31 11.38
C GLU A 704 21.55 27.17 10.18
N THR A 705 21.84 26.54 9.05
CA THR A 705 22.28 27.22 7.81
C THR A 705 21.13 27.59 6.87
N ASN A 706 19.89 27.18 7.18
CA ASN A 706 18.70 27.28 6.31
C ASN A 706 18.97 26.87 4.85
N SER A 707 19.81 25.87 4.66
CA SER A 707 20.35 25.46 3.36
C SER A 707 19.91 24.06 2.99
N LEU A 708 19.53 23.87 1.73
CA LEU A 708 19.19 22.58 1.16
C LEU A 708 20.48 21.81 0.86
N LEU A 709 20.78 20.79 1.67
CA LEU A 709 22.01 20.00 1.59
C LEU A 709 21.69 18.57 1.14
N GLN A 710 22.45 18.07 0.17
CA GLN A 710 22.30 16.74 -0.42
C GLN A 710 22.79 15.66 0.56
N ILE A 711 21.93 14.68 0.84
CA ILE A 711 22.22 13.47 1.61
C ILE A 711 23.01 12.48 0.77
N GLU A 712 22.54 12.20 -0.44
CA GLU A 712 23.11 11.25 -1.40
C GLU A 712 22.50 11.41 -2.80
N LEU A 713 23.10 10.74 -3.80
CA LEU A 713 22.58 10.65 -5.16
C LEU A 713 22.38 9.19 -5.55
N ASN A 714 21.14 8.72 -5.50
CA ASN A 714 20.76 7.36 -5.88
C ASN A 714 20.79 7.23 -7.42
N THR A 715 21.75 6.50 -7.98
CA THR A 715 21.82 6.22 -9.43
C THR A 715 21.26 4.85 -9.85
N ILE A 716 21.03 3.94 -8.89
CA ILE A 716 20.48 2.58 -9.10
C ILE A 716 19.22 2.35 -8.27
N SER A 717 18.30 1.50 -8.76
CA SER A 717 17.10 1.01 -8.03
C SER A 717 16.27 2.11 -7.33
N THR A 718 16.12 3.25 -8.01
CA THR A 718 15.46 4.47 -7.53
C THR A 718 13.97 4.23 -7.26
N SER A 719 13.72 3.76 -6.04
CA SER A 719 12.42 3.28 -5.59
C SER A 719 11.45 4.40 -5.23
N PHE A 720 10.16 4.06 -5.21
CA PHE A 720 8.99 4.87 -4.88
C PHE A 720 8.44 5.89 -5.91
N PRO A 721 8.83 5.94 -7.20
CA PRO A 721 8.17 6.86 -8.14
C PRO A 721 6.70 6.49 -8.40
N GLY A 722 6.32 5.22 -8.24
CA GLY A 722 4.92 4.78 -8.22
C GLY A 722 4.19 5.23 -6.96
N LEU A 723 4.65 4.75 -5.79
CA LEU A 723 3.94 4.98 -4.53
C LEU A 723 3.99 6.43 -4.04
N GLY A 724 5.07 7.16 -4.29
CA GLY A 724 5.19 8.59 -3.95
C GLY A 724 4.24 9.46 -4.75
N SER A 725 3.90 9.09 -5.99
CA SER A 725 2.85 9.75 -6.77
C SER A 725 1.48 9.60 -6.09
N LEU A 726 1.14 8.36 -5.67
CA LEU A 726 -0.12 8.07 -4.98
C LEU A 726 -0.26 8.78 -3.63
N VAL A 727 0.82 8.94 -2.85
CA VAL A 727 0.78 9.66 -1.57
C VAL A 727 0.56 11.16 -1.77
N SER A 728 1.14 11.76 -2.82
CA SER A 728 0.84 13.14 -3.20
C SER A 728 -0.64 13.36 -3.51
N ASP A 729 -1.28 12.41 -4.19
CA ASP A 729 -2.69 12.51 -4.55
C ASP A 729 -3.63 12.16 -3.39
N LEU A 730 -3.25 11.22 -2.52
CA LEU A 730 -3.91 10.98 -1.23
C LEU A 730 -3.96 12.25 -0.38
N HIS A 731 -2.84 12.98 -0.28
CA HIS A 731 -2.79 14.25 0.45
C HIS A 731 -3.62 15.36 -0.22
N ARG A 732 -3.70 15.42 -1.57
CA ARG A 732 -4.71 16.29 -2.22
C ARG A 732 -6.11 15.93 -1.75
N THR A 733 -6.49 14.66 -1.79
CA THR A 733 -7.86 14.23 -1.49
C THR A 733 -8.26 14.51 -0.06
N LEU A 734 -7.39 14.17 0.91
CA LEU A 734 -7.60 14.51 2.32
C LEU A 734 -7.73 16.02 2.53
N ILE A 735 -6.89 16.83 1.88
CA ILE A 735 -6.97 18.30 2.00
C ILE A 735 -8.17 18.90 1.26
N ASN A 736 -8.66 18.33 0.16
CA ASN A 736 -9.91 18.78 -0.46
C ASN A 736 -11.13 18.50 0.46
N GLN A 737 -11.13 17.35 1.13
CA GLN A 737 -12.24 16.94 1.99
C GLN A 737 -12.23 17.67 3.35
N TYR A 738 -11.05 17.81 3.97
CA TYR A 738 -10.90 18.30 5.35
C TYR A 738 -10.09 19.60 5.49
N GLY A 739 -9.49 20.12 4.42
CA GLY A 739 -8.63 21.31 4.46
C GLY A 739 -9.31 22.59 4.95
N HIS A 740 -10.64 22.68 4.84
CA HIS A 740 -11.42 23.77 5.43
C HIS A 740 -11.43 23.76 6.98
N LEU A 741 -11.23 22.59 7.61
CA LEU A 741 -11.05 22.43 9.05
C LEU A 741 -9.58 22.65 9.44
N LEU A 742 -8.65 22.19 8.60
CA LEU A 742 -7.21 22.22 8.86
C LEU A 742 -6.51 23.52 8.41
N SER A 743 -7.24 24.43 7.76
CA SER A 743 -6.69 25.62 7.07
C SER A 743 -5.62 25.29 6.00
N LEU A 744 -5.80 24.20 5.27
CA LEU A 744 -4.89 23.70 4.23
C LEU A 744 -5.52 23.80 2.83
N GLU A 745 -4.72 24.17 1.83
CA GLU A 745 -5.14 24.31 0.43
C GLU A 745 -4.59 23.16 -0.45
N PRO A 746 -5.42 22.42 -1.21
CA PRO A 746 -4.95 21.27 -2.00
C PRO A 746 -3.89 21.62 -3.05
N LYS A 747 -3.98 22.85 -3.60
CA LYS A 747 -3.07 23.39 -4.62
C LYS A 747 -1.62 23.58 -4.14
N ARG A 748 -1.40 23.59 -2.81
CA ARG A 748 -0.06 23.72 -2.20
C ARG A 748 0.69 22.39 -2.18
N VAL A 749 0.02 21.26 -2.44
CA VAL A 749 0.69 19.98 -2.72
C VAL A 749 1.11 19.99 -4.20
N PRO A 750 2.41 19.92 -4.56
CA PRO A 750 2.83 19.96 -5.95
C PRO A 750 2.41 18.70 -6.72
N GLY A 751 2.30 18.82 -8.05
CA GLY A 751 2.03 17.68 -8.94
C GLY A 751 3.17 16.65 -8.90
N ASN A 752 2.85 15.35 -8.91
CA ASN A 752 3.86 14.29 -8.86
C ASN A 752 3.62 13.25 -9.96
N ALA A 753 4.40 13.35 -11.05
CA ALA A 753 4.27 12.50 -12.25
C ALA A 753 5.40 11.46 -12.37
N ALA A 754 6.04 11.09 -11.25
CA ALA A 754 7.32 10.36 -11.28
C ALA A 754 7.22 8.99 -11.97
N SER A 755 6.14 8.24 -11.72
CA SER A 755 5.94 6.93 -12.35
C SER A 755 5.78 7.01 -13.86
N SER A 756 4.97 7.96 -14.35
CA SER A 756 4.73 8.18 -15.78
C SER A 756 5.94 8.77 -16.49
N LYS A 757 6.74 9.63 -15.83
CA LYS A 757 7.97 10.20 -16.40
C LYS A 757 9.10 9.18 -16.48
N PHE A 758 9.25 8.31 -15.47
CA PHE A 758 10.19 7.18 -15.56
C PHE A 758 9.76 6.18 -16.65
N ALA A 759 8.46 5.95 -16.83
CA ALA A 759 7.94 5.16 -17.95
C ALA A 759 8.17 5.82 -19.32
N GLU A 760 8.01 7.14 -19.44
CA GLU A 760 8.36 7.88 -20.68
C GLU A 760 9.85 7.69 -21.01
N ALA A 761 10.76 7.90 -20.05
CA ALA A 761 12.19 7.76 -20.29
C ALA A 761 12.61 6.33 -20.67
N LEU A 762 12.01 5.30 -20.06
CA LEU A 762 12.19 3.90 -20.46
C LEU A 762 11.65 3.63 -21.87
N ALA A 763 10.48 4.18 -22.23
CA ALA A 763 9.89 4.04 -23.56
C ALA A 763 10.70 4.76 -24.65
N ARG A 764 11.27 5.93 -24.33
CA ARG A 764 12.13 6.70 -25.23
C ARG A 764 13.47 5.99 -25.47
N ALA A 765 14.05 5.38 -24.44
CA ALA A 765 15.28 4.56 -24.59
C ALA A 765 15.03 3.30 -25.42
N TRP A 766 13.87 2.65 -25.25
CA TRP A 766 13.41 1.54 -26.09
C TRP A 766 13.22 1.98 -27.55
N ALA A 767 12.67 3.17 -27.79
CA ALA A 767 12.48 3.71 -29.14
C ALA A 767 13.81 4.12 -29.82
N GLU A 768 14.74 4.73 -29.10
CA GLU A 768 16.09 5.05 -29.62
C GLU A 768 16.92 3.77 -29.89
N PHE A 769 16.63 2.64 -29.20
CA PHE A 769 17.18 1.31 -29.53
C PHE A 769 16.56 0.69 -30.81
N ASN A 770 15.37 1.13 -31.21
CA ASN A 770 14.76 0.90 -32.53
C ASN A 770 14.61 -0.58 -32.94
N VAL A 771 14.05 -1.42 -32.05
CA VAL A 771 13.70 -2.83 -32.35
C VAL A 771 12.32 -3.17 -31.79
N ASP A 772 11.28 -3.09 -32.62
CA ASP A 772 9.86 -3.26 -32.24
C ASP A 772 9.55 -4.58 -31.51
N SER A 773 10.30 -5.66 -31.81
CA SER A 773 10.11 -6.98 -31.20
C SER A 773 10.79 -7.14 -29.83
N ALA A 774 11.50 -6.12 -29.34
CA ALA A 774 12.27 -6.20 -28.11
C ALA A 774 11.47 -5.75 -26.87
N VAL A 775 11.86 -6.25 -25.70
CA VAL A 775 11.20 -5.97 -24.41
C VAL A 775 12.05 -5.09 -23.50
N VAL A 776 11.40 -4.48 -22.50
CA VAL A 776 12.09 -3.90 -21.33
C VAL A 776 12.19 -4.97 -20.25
N MET A 777 13.39 -5.31 -19.80
CA MET A 777 13.62 -6.26 -18.71
C MET A 777 13.85 -5.52 -17.39
N MET A 778 13.08 -5.83 -16.36
CA MET A 778 13.33 -5.42 -14.99
C MET A 778 14.11 -6.51 -14.25
N ILE A 779 15.30 -6.17 -13.74
CA ILE A 779 16.07 -7.02 -12.83
C ILE A 779 15.55 -6.80 -11.41
N VAL A 780 15.11 -7.86 -10.74
CA VAL A 780 14.36 -7.77 -9.46
C VAL A 780 14.88 -8.74 -8.40
N GLN A 781 14.64 -8.42 -7.13
CA GLN A 781 14.98 -9.31 -6.00
C GLN A 781 14.05 -10.54 -5.97
N PRO A 782 14.50 -11.70 -5.44
CA PRO A 782 13.66 -12.91 -5.34
C PRO A 782 12.46 -12.77 -4.39
N GLU A 783 12.59 -11.99 -3.32
CA GLU A 783 11.49 -11.62 -2.41
C GLU A 783 11.34 -10.08 -2.40
N GLU A 784 10.39 -9.55 -3.17
CA GLU A 784 10.22 -8.12 -3.43
C GLU A 784 8.86 -7.61 -2.91
N ARG A 785 8.84 -7.05 -1.69
CA ARG A 785 7.62 -6.49 -1.06
C ARG A 785 7.13 -5.22 -1.76
N ASN A 786 8.02 -4.46 -2.38
CA ASN A 786 7.74 -3.21 -3.09
C ASN A 786 7.38 -3.46 -4.58
N MET A 787 7.03 -4.69 -4.97
CA MET A 787 6.72 -5.04 -6.37
C MET A 787 5.64 -4.15 -7.00
N TYR A 788 4.71 -3.60 -6.22
CA TYR A 788 3.64 -2.74 -6.71
C TYR A 788 4.15 -1.38 -7.20
N ASP A 789 5.19 -0.80 -6.58
CA ASP A 789 5.89 0.38 -7.10
C ASP A 789 6.43 0.12 -8.52
N GLN A 790 6.92 -1.09 -8.78
CA GLN A 790 7.46 -1.51 -10.06
C GLN A 790 6.37 -1.85 -11.09
N TYR A 791 5.25 -2.43 -10.63
CA TYR A 791 4.08 -2.66 -11.47
C TYR A 791 3.42 -1.35 -11.95
N TRP A 792 3.52 -0.24 -11.22
CA TRP A 792 3.08 1.06 -11.72
C TRP A 792 3.86 1.52 -12.97
N LEU A 793 5.19 1.33 -13.04
CA LEU A 793 5.94 1.62 -14.26
C LEU A 793 5.57 0.64 -15.40
N THR A 794 5.38 -0.65 -15.07
CA THR A 794 4.91 -1.64 -16.05
C THR A 794 3.53 -1.27 -16.61
N LYS A 795 2.63 -0.73 -15.78
CA LYS A 795 1.31 -0.23 -16.19
C LYS A 795 1.46 0.85 -17.25
N TYR A 796 2.20 1.93 -16.96
CA TYR A 796 2.39 3.03 -17.91
C TYR A 796 3.13 2.59 -19.19
N LEU A 797 4.17 1.75 -19.09
CA LEU A 797 4.85 1.19 -20.26
C LEU A 797 3.90 0.39 -21.16
N ARG A 798 2.98 -0.38 -20.56
CA ARG A 798 2.03 -1.22 -21.30
C ARG A 798 0.86 -0.42 -21.87
N GLU A 799 0.23 0.43 -21.07
CA GLU A 799 -1.01 1.14 -21.44
C GLU A 799 -0.74 2.39 -22.28
N SER A 800 0.30 3.17 -21.96
CA SER A 800 0.60 4.42 -22.67
C SER A 800 1.52 4.24 -23.87
N TYR A 801 2.33 3.18 -23.91
CA TYR A 801 3.34 2.95 -24.97
C TYR A 801 3.24 1.56 -25.65
N GLY A 802 2.36 0.66 -25.20
CA GLY A 802 2.24 -0.70 -25.74
C GLY A 802 3.38 -1.67 -25.39
N ILE A 803 4.45 -1.16 -24.78
CA ILE A 803 5.72 -1.87 -24.56
C ILE A 803 5.48 -3.07 -23.63
N THR A 804 6.10 -4.20 -23.97
CA THR A 804 6.07 -5.41 -23.15
C THR A 804 7.22 -5.39 -22.15
N THR A 805 6.93 -5.60 -20.87
CA THR A 805 7.94 -5.76 -19.82
C THR A 805 8.08 -7.23 -19.40
N ILE A 806 9.30 -7.65 -19.05
CA ILE A 806 9.56 -8.90 -18.34
C ILE A 806 10.26 -8.62 -17.01
N ARG A 807 10.07 -9.49 -16.02
CA ARG A 807 10.74 -9.44 -14.71
C ARG A 807 11.55 -10.71 -14.53
N LYS A 808 12.84 -10.59 -14.18
CA LYS A 808 13.74 -11.73 -13.94
C LYS A 808 14.69 -11.40 -12.77
N THR A 809 15.08 -12.40 -11.98
CA THR A 809 16.22 -12.25 -11.05
C THR A 809 17.55 -12.37 -11.80
N LEU A 810 18.67 -11.97 -11.20
CA LEU A 810 19.99 -12.17 -11.81
C LEU A 810 20.24 -13.67 -12.10
N SER A 811 19.91 -14.57 -11.18
CA SER A 811 20.04 -16.03 -11.37
C SER A 811 19.22 -16.55 -12.56
N GLN A 812 18.04 -15.96 -12.82
CA GLN A 812 17.24 -16.32 -14.00
C GLN A 812 17.85 -15.80 -15.30
N VAL A 813 18.51 -14.64 -15.29
CA VAL A 813 19.21 -14.11 -16.48
C VAL A 813 20.49 -14.90 -16.79
N GLU A 814 21.12 -15.56 -15.81
CA GLU A 814 22.18 -16.53 -16.08
C GLU A 814 21.61 -17.80 -16.75
N ALA A 815 20.59 -18.41 -16.15
CA ALA A 815 20.05 -19.69 -16.62
C ALA A 815 19.26 -19.62 -17.95
N GLU A 816 18.71 -18.45 -18.30
CA GLU A 816 17.84 -18.25 -19.47
C GLU A 816 18.39 -17.25 -20.51
N GLY A 817 19.55 -16.64 -20.23
CA GLY A 817 20.08 -15.52 -20.99
C GLY A 817 21.31 -15.85 -21.84
N GLN A 818 21.39 -15.22 -23.01
CA GLN A 818 22.56 -15.29 -23.89
C GLN A 818 22.73 -13.99 -24.67
N VAL A 819 23.99 -13.66 -25.01
CA VAL A 819 24.31 -12.57 -25.94
C VAL A 819 24.55 -13.16 -27.32
N LEU A 820 23.84 -12.67 -28.33
CA LEU A 820 23.97 -13.11 -29.72
C LEU A 820 25.24 -12.52 -30.38
N PRO A 821 25.71 -13.05 -31.53
CA PRO A 821 26.89 -12.53 -32.23
C PRO A 821 26.80 -11.08 -32.70
N ASP A 822 25.59 -10.51 -32.76
CA ASP A 822 25.33 -9.08 -33.03
C ASP A 822 25.30 -8.22 -31.74
N GLY A 823 25.58 -8.82 -30.58
CA GLY A 823 25.53 -8.19 -29.27
C GLY A 823 24.13 -8.09 -28.65
N THR A 824 23.07 -8.55 -29.31
CA THR A 824 21.70 -8.53 -28.76
C THR A 824 21.60 -9.42 -27.52
N LEU A 825 21.04 -8.89 -26.43
CA LEU A 825 20.63 -9.71 -25.29
C LEU A 825 19.35 -10.47 -25.61
N LEU A 826 19.39 -11.79 -25.49
CA LEU A 826 18.23 -12.67 -25.56
C LEU A 826 18.02 -13.29 -24.18
N VAL A 827 16.80 -13.19 -23.62
CA VAL A 827 16.42 -13.88 -22.37
C VAL A 827 15.04 -14.50 -22.59
N ASP A 828 14.86 -15.78 -22.25
CA ASP A 828 13.55 -16.45 -22.37
C ASP A 828 12.95 -16.30 -23.80
N GLY A 829 13.81 -16.48 -24.80
CA GLY A 829 13.51 -16.33 -26.23
C GLY A 829 13.23 -14.90 -26.72
N LYS A 830 13.29 -13.88 -25.85
CA LYS A 830 12.92 -12.49 -26.17
C LYS A 830 14.15 -11.60 -26.28
N LYS A 831 14.20 -10.75 -27.32
CA LYS A 831 15.22 -9.69 -27.43
C LYS A 831 14.98 -8.64 -26.35
N VAL A 832 16.01 -8.17 -25.68
CA VAL A 832 15.91 -7.12 -24.66
C VAL A 832 16.55 -5.83 -25.19
N ALA A 833 15.79 -4.74 -25.20
CA ALA A 833 16.25 -3.42 -25.61
C ALA A 833 16.77 -2.58 -24.44
N VAL A 834 16.10 -2.67 -23.28
CA VAL A 834 16.43 -1.90 -22.07
C VAL A 834 16.42 -2.83 -20.87
N VAL A 835 17.45 -2.71 -20.01
CA VAL A 835 17.56 -3.41 -18.73
C VAL A 835 17.49 -2.39 -17.60
N TYR A 836 16.40 -2.41 -16.83
CA TYR A 836 16.14 -1.54 -15.69
C TYR A 836 16.40 -2.27 -14.38
N TYR A 837 17.37 -1.80 -13.60
CA TYR A 837 17.74 -2.44 -12.34
C TYR A 837 16.85 -1.97 -11.18
N ARG A 838 16.11 -2.91 -10.59
CA ARG A 838 15.46 -2.81 -9.27
C ARG A 838 16.09 -3.75 -8.23
N ALA A 839 17.25 -4.31 -8.56
CA ALA A 839 18.14 -5.13 -7.73
C ALA A 839 19.57 -5.01 -8.29
N GLY A 840 20.55 -5.64 -7.65
CA GLY A 840 21.97 -5.58 -8.02
C GLY A 840 22.72 -4.39 -7.41
N TYR A 841 22.22 -3.87 -6.28
CA TYR A 841 22.77 -2.70 -5.55
C TYR A 841 23.24 -3.04 -4.12
N THR A 842 23.00 -4.28 -3.66
CA THR A 842 23.47 -4.78 -2.37
C THR A 842 24.19 -6.12 -2.56
N PRO A 843 25.21 -6.47 -1.75
CA PRO A 843 25.85 -7.79 -1.79
C PRO A 843 24.87 -8.97 -1.65
N ASN A 844 23.73 -8.74 -0.98
CA ASN A 844 22.68 -9.75 -0.78
C ASN A 844 21.98 -10.17 -2.10
N ASP A 845 22.10 -9.36 -3.16
CA ASP A 845 21.61 -9.71 -4.51
C ASP A 845 22.59 -10.63 -5.27
N TYR A 846 23.76 -10.93 -4.69
CA TYR A 846 24.84 -11.71 -5.28
C TYR A 846 25.27 -12.88 -4.37
N PRO A 847 24.37 -13.85 -4.05
CA PRO A 847 24.70 -15.00 -3.21
C PRO A 847 25.71 -15.96 -3.86
N SER A 848 25.97 -15.86 -5.17
CA SER A 848 26.93 -16.71 -5.88
C SER A 848 27.55 -16.04 -7.11
N GLU A 849 28.48 -16.73 -7.77
CA GLU A 849 29.05 -16.29 -9.06
C GLU A 849 28.03 -16.31 -10.22
N THR A 850 26.87 -16.95 -10.05
CA THR A 850 25.75 -16.95 -11.00
C THR A 850 25.27 -15.53 -11.25
N GLU A 851 25.05 -14.76 -10.18
CA GLU A 851 24.52 -13.40 -10.26
C GLU A 851 25.57 -12.39 -10.78
N TRP A 852 26.85 -12.61 -10.48
CA TRP A 852 27.96 -11.84 -11.07
C TRP A 852 28.13 -12.13 -12.56
N SER A 853 27.97 -13.39 -12.98
CA SER A 853 27.97 -13.80 -14.39
C SER A 853 26.81 -13.17 -15.16
N ALA A 854 25.59 -13.20 -14.61
CA ALA A 854 24.43 -12.50 -15.17
C ALA A 854 24.65 -10.98 -15.30
N ARG A 855 25.21 -10.33 -14.26
CA ARG A 855 25.53 -8.90 -14.31
C ARG A 855 26.53 -8.60 -15.43
N LEU A 856 27.60 -9.39 -15.55
CA LEU A 856 28.59 -9.22 -16.62
C LEU A 856 27.98 -9.44 -18.02
N LEU A 857 27.15 -10.48 -18.18
CA LEU A 857 26.44 -10.78 -19.44
C LEU A 857 25.54 -9.62 -19.88
N ILE A 858 24.79 -9.03 -18.95
CA ILE A 858 23.95 -7.84 -19.21
C ILE A 858 24.81 -6.66 -19.65
N GLU A 859 25.85 -6.29 -18.89
CA GLU A 859 26.71 -5.14 -19.21
C GLU A 859 27.44 -5.34 -20.54
N GLN A 860 27.85 -6.57 -20.89
CA GLN A 860 28.42 -6.92 -22.20
C GLN A 860 27.43 -6.71 -23.36
N SER A 861 26.13 -6.95 -23.16
CA SER A 861 25.12 -6.86 -24.22
C SER A 861 24.81 -5.43 -24.70
N CYS A 862 24.38 -5.28 -25.96
CA CYS A 862 24.03 -3.99 -26.58
C CYS A 862 22.78 -3.33 -25.99
N ALA A 863 22.02 -4.00 -25.11
CA ALA A 863 20.87 -3.40 -24.46
C ALA A 863 21.26 -2.13 -23.67
N VAL A 864 20.35 -1.17 -23.58
CA VAL A 864 20.51 0.05 -22.78
C VAL A 864 20.36 -0.32 -21.31
N LYS A 865 21.40 -0.13 -20.48
CA LYS A 865 21.30 -0.36 -19.03
C LYS A 865 20.84 0.91 -18.33
N CYS A 866 20.00 0.73 -17.31
CA CYS A 866 19.54 1.79 -16.43
C CYS A 866 19.66 1.34 -14.96
N PRO A 867 20.75 1.73 -14.26
CA PRO A 867 21.99 2.32 -14.77
C PRO A 867 22.95 1.28 -15.41
N SER A 868 23.88 1.74 -16.25
CA SER A 868 25.08 0.97 -16.61
C SER A 868 26.01 0.79 -15.41
N ILE A 869 27.03 -0.08 -15.54
CA ILE A 869 28.04 -0.26 -14.49
C ILE A 869 28.79 1.04 -14.11
N SER A 870 29.07 1.93 -15.06
CA SER A 870 29.71 3.22 -14.76
C SER A 870 28.76 4.19 -14.05
N TYR A 871 27.50 4.31 -14.51
CA TYR A 871 26.46 5.09 -13.82
C TYR A 871 26.22 4.57 -12.37
N HIS A 872 26.33 3.25 -12.14
CA HIS A 872 26.25 2.65 -10.81
C HIS A 872 27.44 3.07 -9.92
N LEU A 873 28.67 3.04 -10.43
CA LEU A 873 29.86 3.47 -9.70
C LEU A 873 29.84 4.97 -9.33
N VAL A 874 29.26 5.83 -10.18
CA VAL A 874 29.09 7.27 -9.87
C VAL A 874 28.20 7.51 -8.64
N GLY A 875 27.23 6.62 -8.37
CA GLY A 875 26.34 6.74 -7.20
C GLY A 875 27.02 6.42 -5.86
N THR A 876 28.24 5.86 -5.87
CA THR A 876 28.95 5.51 -4.64
C THR A 876 29.26 6.75 -3.80
N LYS A 877 29.14 6.60 -2.48
CA LYS A 877 29.38 7.68 -1.51
C LYS A 877 30.82 8.23 -1.62
N LYS A 878 31.79 7.39 -1.99
CA LYS A 878 33.17 7.81 -2.28
C LYS A 878 33.26 8.73 -3.50
N ILE A 879 32.55 8.48 -4.60
CA ILE A 879 32.52 9.42 -5.73
C ILE A 879 31.80 10.73 -5.34
N GLN A 880 30.71 10.69 -4.57
CA GLN A 880 30.08 11.91 -4.03
C GLN A 880 31.07 12.77 -3.23
N GLN A 881 31.89 12.15 -2.37
CA GLN A 881 32.93 12.84 -1.60
C GLN A 881 34.09 13.35 -2.47
N GLU A 882 34.50 12.61 -3.51
CA GLU A 882 35.57 13.06 -4.42
C GLU A 882 35.12 14.24 -5.29
N LEU A 883 33.86 14.27 -5.73
CA LEU A 883 33.25 15.42 -6.43
C LEU A 883 33.12 16.68 -5.55
N ALA A 884 33.09 16.53 -4.23
CA ALA A 884 33.06 17.65 -3.29
C ALA A 884 34.43 18.33 -3.07
N LYS A 885 35.53 17.79 -3.61
CA LYS A 885 36.85 18.42 -3.53
C LYS A 885 36.92 19.70 -4.38
N PRO A 886 37.80 20.66 -4.02
CA PRO A 886 38.15 21.79 -4.89
C PRO A 886 38.54 21.34 -6.30
N ASP A 887 38.18 22.14 -7.30
CA ASP A 887 38.53 22.00 -8.72
C ASP A 887 38.12 20.67 -9.41
N VAL A 888 37.46 19.73 -8.73
CA VAL A 888 37.01 18.47 -9.34
C VAL A 888 35.73 18.65 -10.17
N LEU A 889 34.79 19.51 -9.77
CA LEU A 889 33.59 19.78 -10.57
C LEU A 889 33.92 20.45 -11.91
N GLU A 890 34.91 21.34 -11.94
CA GLU A 890 35.42 22.03 -13.13
C GLU A 890 36.00 21.09 -14.19
N ARG A 891 36.36 19.84 -13.84
CA ARG A 891 36.75 18.81 -14.82
C ARG A 891 35.59 18.31 -15.66
N PHE A 892 34.37 18.41 -15.14
CA PHE A 892 33.17 17.83 -15.74
C PHE A 892 32.22 18.92 -16.24
N LEU A 893 32.09 20.04 -15.53
CA LEU A 893 31.19 21.13 -15.88
C LEU A 893 31.96 22.41 -16.21
N GLU A 894 31.47 23.13 -17.21
CA GLU A 894 32.04 24.42 -17.66
C GLU A 894 31.23 25.62 -17.12
N ASN A 895 29.93 25.43 -16.88
CA ASN A 895 29.05 26.49 -16.42
C ASN A 895 29.27 26.78 -14.93
N LYS A 896 29.89 27.93 -14.64
CA LYS A 896 30.21 28.39 -13.29
C LYS A 896 28.97 28.59 -12.41
N GLU A 897 27.81 28.90 -12.99
CA GLU A 897 26.57 29.04 -12.22
C GLU A 897 26.03 27.67 -11.77
N GLU A 898 26.10 26.66 -12.63
CA GLU A 898 25.73 25.28 -12.29
C GLU A 898 26.65 24.70 -11.21
N ILE A 899 27.96 24.90 -11.35
CA ILE A 899 28.95 24.51 -10.34
C ILE A 899 28.68 25.21 -9.00
N ALA A 900 28.33 26.50 -9.01
CA ALA A 900 27.96 27.23 -7.81
C ALA A 900 26.67 26.70 -7.15
N LYS A 901 25.64 26.35 -7.95
CA LYS A 901 24.41 25.69 -7.46
C LYS A 901 24.71 24.34 -6.82
N LEU A 902 25.51 23.50 -7.46
CA LEU A 902 25.95 22.20 -6.92
C LEU A 902 26.70 22.38 -5.60
N ARG A 903 27.74 23.23 -5.56
CA ARG A 903 28.50 23.50 -4.34
C ARG A 903 27.63 24.01 -3.19
N LYS A 904 26.62 24.85 -3.46
CA LYS A 904 25.68 25.33 -2.45
C LYS A 904 24.87 24.20 -1.79
N CYS A 905 24.67 23.06 -2.45
CA CYS A 905 23.97 21.90 -1.89
C CYS A 905 24.88 20.80 -1.35
N PHE A 906 26.21 20.94 -1.42
CA PHE A 906 27.12 19.98 -0.80
C PHE A 906 27.28 20.28 0.69
N ALA A 907 26.94 19.31 1.54
CA ALA A 907 27.36 19.29 2.93
C ALA A 907 28.87 19.02 3.03
N GLY A 908 29.46 19.22 4.22
CA GLY A 908 30.84 18.79 4.48
C GLY A 908 31.02 17.29 4.19
N LEU A 909 31.99 16.97 3.33
CA LEU A 909 32.28 15.62 2.83
C LEU A 909 33.80 15.40 2.77
N TRP A 910 34.29 14.37 3.46
CA TRP A 910 35.71 14.16 3.68
C TRP A 910 36.13 12.69 3.53
N SER A 911 37.31 12.47 2.95
CA SER A 911 38.00 11.17 3.01
C SER A 911 38.62 10.98 4.39
N LEU A 912 38.68 9.75 4.89
CA LEU A 912 39.31 9.44 6.18
C LEU A 912 40.84 9.61 6.16
N ASP A 913 41.45 9.92 5.02
CA ASP A 913 42.86 10.37 4.92
C ASP A 913 43.10 11.76 5.57
N ASN A 914 42.04 12.50 5.95
CA ASN A 914 42.17 13.79 6.65
C ASN A 914 42.18 13.59 8.18
N GLU A 915 43.37 13.48 8.77
CA GLU A 915 43.57 13.24 10.20
C GLU A 915 42.93 14.31 11.11
N GLU A 916 42.90 15.58 10.71
CA GLU A 916 42.33 16.68 11.50
C GLU A 916 40.80 16.54 11.62
N ILE A 917 40.13 16.23 10.51
CA ILE A 917 38.69 16.00 10.49
C ILE A 917 38.34 14.68 11.20
N VAL A 918 39.13 13.62 11.02
CA VAL A 918 38.94 12.34 11.75
C VAL A 918 39.07 12.55 13.26
N LYS A 919 40.09 13.31 13.70
CA LYS A 919 40.24 13.69 15.11
C LYS A 919 39.03 14.51 15.60
N THR A 920 38.58 15.49 14.82
CA THR A 920 37.40 16.32 15.14
C THR A 920 36.14 15.47 15.28
N ALA A 921 35.96 14.45 14.45
CA ALA A 921 34.82 13.53 14.53
C ALA A 921 34.94 12.49 15.65
N ILE A 922 36.15 12.13 16.08
CA ILE A 922 36.36 11.38 17.32
C ILE A 922 36.01 12.27 18.53
N GLU A 923 36.38 13.55 18.52
CA GLU A 923 36.05 14.48 19.61
C GLU A 923 34.55 14.81 19.67
N LYS A 924 33.89 15.08 18.54
CA LYS A 924 32.49 15.53 18.42
C LYS A 924 31.66 14.67 17.45
N PRO A 925 31.50 13.36 17.71
CA PRO A 925 30.89 12.43 16.75
C PRO A 925 29.42 12.72 16.46
N GLU A 926 28.72 13.43 17.34
CA GLU A 926 27.34 13.87 17.15
C GLU A 926 27.16 14.78 15.92
N LEU A 927 28.22 15.45 15.46
CA LEU A 927 28.19 16.35 14.30
C LEU A 927 28.45 15.66 12.95
N PHE A 928 28.67 14.34 12.94
CA PHE A 928 29.09 13.59 11.76
C PHE A 928 28.26 12.33 11.51
N VAL A 929 28.36 11.82 10.27
CA VAL A 929 27.85 10.53 9.82
C VAL A 929 28.98 9.83 9.06
N LEU A 930 29.25 8.57 9.39
CA LEU A 930 30.25 7.74 8.75
C LEU A 930 29.51 6.74 7.83
N LYS A 931 29.71 6.88 6.51
CA LYS A 931 28.97 6.10 5.50
C LYS A 931 29.89 5.09 4.78
N PRO A 932 29.59 3.78 4.78
CA PRO A 932 30.26 2.81 3.92
C PRO A 932 29.75 2.90 2.48
N GLN A 933 30.37 2.16 1.55
CA GLN A 933 29.92 2.07 0.15
C GLN A 933 28.71 1.12 -0.01
N ARG A 934 27.55 1.52 0.50
CA ARG A 934 26.30 0.73 0.47
C ARG A 934 25.09 1.58 0.14
N GLU A 935 24.12 0.99 -0.54
CA GLU A 935 22.84 1.59 -0.92
C GLU A 935 21.67 0.90 -0.20
N GLY A 936 20.53 1.62 -0.08
CA GLY A 936 19.28 1.08 0.45
C GLY A 936 18.97 1.37 1.94
N GLY A 937 19.88 2.05 2.65
CA GLY A 937 19.75 2.38 4.08
C GLY A 937 20.08 1.20 5.01
N GLY A 938 20.14 1.47 6.32
CA GLY A 938 20.52 0.49 7.35
C GLY A 938 22.02 0.23 7.47
N ASN A 939 22.87 1.16 7.02
CA ASN A 939 24.32 0.97 6.89
C ASN A 939 25.16 2.13 7.47
N ASN A 940 24.54 3.26 7.84
CA ASN A 940 25.28 4.44 8.30
C ASN A 940 25.62 4.35 9.79
N ILE A 941 26.77 4.90 10.18
CA ILE A 941 27.28 4.86 11.56
C ILE A 941 27.29 6.28 12.14
N TYR A 942 26.80 6.43 13.37
CA TYR A 942 26.54 7.72 14.03
C TYR A 942 27.09 7.72 15.46
N GLY A 943 27.17 8.89 16.10
CA GLY A 943 27.36 9.00 17.55
C GLY A 943 28.58 8.25 18.09
N LEU A 944 28.47 7.62 19.26
CA LEU A 944 29.66 6.98 19.84
C LEU A 944 30.11 5.73 19.05
N ASP A 945 29.26 5.10 18.23
CA ASP A 945 29.67 4.04 17.30
C ASP A 945 30.59 4.57 16.19
N LEU A 946 30.36 5.81 15.73
CA LEU A 946 31.27 6.51 14.81
C LEU A 946 32.62 6.76 15.49
N ARG A 947 32.62 7.25 16.73
CA ARG A 947 33.84 7.44 17.54
C ARG A 947 34.59 6.12 17.74
N GLU A 948 33.90 5.07 18.16
CA GLU A 948 34.48 3.74 18.42
C GLU A 948 35.02 3.11 17.13
N THR A 949 34.29 3.22 16.01
CA THR A 949 34.72 2.75 14.69
C THR A 949 35.96 3.48 14.19
N LEU A 950 35.99 4.82 14.24
CA LEU A 950 37.17 5.60 13.85
C LEU A 950 38.37 5.29 14.76
N THR A 951 38.15 5.18 16.08
CA THR A 951 39.20 4.82 17.06
C THR A 951 39.74 3.41 16.83
N ARG A 952 38.91 2.47 16.35
CA ARG A 952 39.32 1.11 15.96
C ARG A 952 40.12 1.13 14.67
N LEU A 953 39.63 1.77 13.63
CA LEU A 953 40.31 1.87 12.32
C LEU A 953 41.68 2.57 12.43
N GLN A 954 41.81 3.59 13.29
CA GLN A 954 43.11 4.23 13.59
C GLN A 954 44.13 3.29 14.26
N LYS A 955 43.67 2.27 15.00
CA LYS A 955 44.55 1.27 15.65
C LYS A 955 44.90 0.10 14.71
N GLU A 956 43.98 -0.27 13.84
CA GLU A 956 44.18 -1.32 12.83
C GLU A 956 45.09 -0.83 11.69
N GLY A 957 44.94 0.43 11.28
CA GLY A 957 45.76 1.07 10.26
C GLY A 957 45.50 0.56 8.84
N GLY A 958 46.38 0.96 7.91
CA GLY A 958 46.29 0.61 6.50
C GLY A 958 45.04 1.18 5.80
N ASP A 959 44.69 0.60 4.65
CA ASP A 959 43.61 1.11 3.79
C ASP A 959 42.18 0.76 4.28
N ALA A 960 42.02 0.17 5.48
CA ALA A 960 40.70 -0.12 6.08
C ALA A 960 39.80 1.13 6.20
N LEU A 961 40.42 2.31 6.31
CA LEU A 961 39.77 3.62 6.27
C LEU A 961 39.06 3.91 4.93
N ALA A 962 39.51 3.34 3.81
CA ALA A 962 39.01 3.64 2.47
C ALA A 962 37.67 2.96 2.10
N ALA A 963 37.10 2.14 2.99
CA ALA A 963 35.75 1.62 2.84
C ALA A 963 34.68 2.70 3.13
N TYR A 964 35.03 3.76 3.85
CA TYR A 964 34.09 4.75 4.39
C TYR A 964 34.38 6.17 3.87
N ILE A 965 33.35 7.01 3.89
CA ILE A 965 33.48 8.48 3.88
C ILE A 965 32.93 9.06 5.18
N LEU A 966 33.39 10.25 5.53
CA LEU A 966 32.86 11.03 6.65
C LEU A 966 32.07 12.22 6.10
N MET A 967 30.88 12.45 6.65
CA MET A 967 29.95 13.48 6.20
C MET A 967 29.46 14.30 7.39
N GLN A 968 29.20 15.59 7.18
CA GLN A 968 28.50 16.46 8.12
C GLN A 968 27.10 15.90 8.40
N ARG A 969 26.72 15.79 9.69
CA ARG A 969 25.33 15.52 10.06
C ARG A 969 24.50 16.78 9.85
N ILE A 970 23.42 16.64 9.10
CA ILE A 970 22.43 17.70 8.86
C ILE A 970 21.36 17.62 9.94
N PHE A 971 20.87 18.76 10.42
CA PHE A 971 19.87 18.83 11.49
C PHE A 971 18.60 19.54 10.99
N PRO A 972 17.62 18.82 10.43
CA PRO A 972 16.38 19.43 9.97
C PRO A 972 15.52 19.96 11.12
N LYS A 973 14.65 20.92 10.82
CA LYS A 973 13.60 21.33 11.75
C LYS A 973 12.67 20.14 12.02
N ALA A 974 12.62 19.70 13.28
CA ALA A 974 11.66 18.69 13.70
C ALA A 974 10.23 19.29 13.79
N SER A 975 9.22 18.51 13.43
CA SER A 975 7.81 18.89 13.41
C SER A 975 6.92 17.76 13.91
N LEU A 976 5.68 18.03 14.29
CA LEU A 976 4.73 17.01 14.73
C LEU A 976 4.02 16.41 13.49
N ALA A 977 3.91 15.09 13.41
CA ALA A 977 3.18 14.41 12.33
C ALA A 977 2.51 13.12 12.81
N TYR A 978 1.49 12.68 12.05
CA TYR A 978 0.74 11.45 12.28
C TYR A 978 1.18 10.37 11.30
N LEU A 979 1.81 9.32 11.81
CA LEU A 979 2.43 8.25 11.02
C LEU A 979 1.53 7.00 11.03
N VAL A 980 1.05 6.59 9.87
CA VAL A 980 0.15 5.44 9.69
C VAL A 980 0.94 4.21 9.26
N ARG A 981 0.83 3.11 10.01
CA ARG A 981 1.52 1.84 9.75
C ARG A 981 0.66 0.65 10.21
N GLY A 982 0.33 -0.25 9.29
CA GLY A 982 -0.45 -1.47 9.60
C GLY A 982 -1.88 -1.19 10.06
N GLY A 983 -2.48 -0.08 9.63
CA GLY A 983 -3.80 0.39 10.08
C GLY A 983 -3.78 1.20 11.39
N ILE A 984 -2.65 1.27 12.09
CA ILE A 984 -2.49 2.05 13.32
C ILE A 984 -1.90 3.42 12.97
N CYS A 985 -2.39 4.49 13.61
CA CYS A 985 -1.89 5.84 13.49
C CYS A 985 -1.16 6.25 14.79
N HIS A 986 0.05 6.77 14.67
CA HIS A 986 0.87 7.23 15.79
C HIS A 986 1.28 8.69 15.60
N GLU A 987 1.08 9.53 16.61
CA GLU A 987 1.68 10.86 16.62
C GLU A 987 3.19 10.76 16.94
N GLY A 988 4.01 11.63 16.37
CA GLY A 988 5.42 11.70 16.71
C GLY A 988 6.10 12.96 16.21
N LEU A 989 7.20 13.32 16.87
CA LEU A 989 8.11 14.36 16.38
C LEU A 989 9.00 13.77 15.28
N VAL A 990 9.01 14.39 14.10
CA VAL A 990 9.58 13.86 12.86
C VAL A 990 10.51 14.86 12.15
N ILE A 991 11.40 14.31 11.32
CA ILE A 991 12.17 15.02 10.30
C ILE A 991 11.92 14.38 8.93
N SER A 992 12.06 15.18 7.87
CA SER A 992 11.69 14.81 6.50
C SER A 992 12.86 14.97 5.54
N GLU A 993 12.93 14.10 4.53
CA GLU A 993 14.00 13.99 3.54
C GLU A 993 13.39 14.02 2.12
N LEU A 994 13.77 15.04 1.34
CA LEU A 994 13.23 15.28 0.00
C LEU A 994 14.09 14.58 -1.06
N GLY A 995 13.54 13.58 -1.73
CA GLY A 995 14.08 13.02 -2.96
C GLY A 995 13.51 13.70 -4.19
N VAL A 996 14.34 14.32 -5.02
CA VAL A 996 13.96 14.82 -6.35
C VAL A 996 14.39 13.81 -7.41
N TYR A 997 13.44 13.32 -8.20
CA TYR A 997 13.74 12.40 -9.30
C TYR A 997 14.26 13.16 -10.52
N GLY A 998 15.22 12.55 -11.23
CA GLY A 998 15.76 13.05 -12.49
C GLY A 998 15.75 11.96 -13.55
N ALA A 999 15.37 12.32 -14.79
CA ALA A 999 15.45 11.43 -15.95
C ALA A 999 16.44 12.00 -16.97
N TYR A 1000 17.34 11.14 -17.45
CA TYR A 1000 18.37 11.46 -18.43
C TYR A 1000 18.39 10.41 -19.53
N LEU A 1001 18.37 10.83 -20.80
CA LEU A 1001 18.56 9.96 -21.95
C LEU A 1001 19.44 10.67 -22.96
N ARG A 1002 20.53 10.01 -23.36
CA ARG A 1002 21.49 10.48 -24.37
C ARG A 1002 21.60 9.43 -25.48
N ASN A 1003 21.66 9.86 -26.73
CA ASN A 1003 22.09 9.06 -27.88
C ASN A 1003 23.22 9.81 -28.59
N LYS A 1004 24.46 9.32 -28.47
CA LYS A 1004 25.69 10.00 -28.90
C LYS A 1004 25.77 11.41 -28.29
N ASP A 1005 26.02 12.43 -29.10
CA ASP A 1005 26.12 13.82 -28.64
C ASP A 1005 24.75 14.43 -28.27
N LYS A 1006 23.64 13.87 -28.81
CA LYS A 1006 22.27 14.35 -28.59
C LYS A 1006 21.76 13.90 -27.22
N VAL A 1007 21.57 14.87 -26.32
CA VAL A 1007 20.67 14.71 -25.17
C VAL A 1007 19.23 14.68 -25.69
N VAL A 1008 18.50 13.61 -25.36
CA VAL A 1008 17.10 13.36 -25.75
C VAL A 1008 16.15 13.71 -24.61
N ILE A 1009 16.57 13.45 -23.37
CA ILE A 1009 15.87 13.84 -22.14
C ILE A 1009 16.92 14.34 -21.15
N ASN A 1010 16.66 15.48 -20.51
CA ASN A 1010 17.31 15.87 -19.27
C ASN A 1010 16.34 16.73 -18.45
N GLU A 1011 15.57 16.12 -17.56
CA GLU A 1011 14.50 16.81 -16.83
C GLU A 1011 14.36 16.34 -15.37
N GLN A 1012 13.73 17.20 -14.56
CA GLN A 1012 13.18 16.83 -13.26
C GLN A 1012 11.90 16.02 -13.47
N SER A 1013 11.74 14.92 -12.71
CA SER A 1013 10.74 13.88 -12.96
C SER A 1013 9.90 13.57 -11.72
N GLY A 1014 9.36 14.60 -11.07
CA GLY A 1014 8.60 14.45 -9.81
C GLY A 1014 9.49 14.31 -8.58
N TYR A 1015 8.89 13.83 -7.48
CA TYR A 1015 9.56 13.77 -6.17
C TYR A 1015 9.08 12.61 -5.29
N LEU A 1016 9.79 12.43 -4.19
CA LEU A 1016 9.46 11.59 -3.05
C LEU A 1016 9.74 12.41 -1.79
N MET A 1017 8.83 12.42 -0.82
CA MET A 1017 9.18 12.80 0.55
C MET A 1017 9.23 11.54 1.41
N ARG A 1018 10.24 11.43 2.27
CA ARG A 1018 10.38 10.38 3.28
C ARG A 1018 10.41 11.02 4.65
N THR A 1019 9.56 10.56 5.56
CA THR A 1019 9.41 11.16 6.89
C THR A 1019 9.67 10.11 7.95
N LYS A 1020 10.39 10.47 9.02
CA LYS A 1020 10.79 9.56 10.09
C LYS A 1020 10.81 10.25 11.45
N VAL A 1021 10.66 9.50 12.52
CA VAL A 1021 10.79 10.05 13.89
C VAL A 1021 12.17 10.64 14.10
N SER A 1022 12.25 11.82 14.74
CA SER A 1022 13.47 12.62 14.84
C SER A 1022 14.58 11.98 15.67
N SER A 1023 14.24 10.95 16.45
CA SER A 1023 15.18 10.10 17.21
C SER A 1023 15.75 8.92 16.41
N SER A 1024 15.29 8.67 15.18
CA SER A 1024 15.80 7.58 14.35
C SER A 1024 16.90 8.09 13.41
N ASP A 1025 18.10 7.53 13.52
CA ASP A 1025 19.22 7.88 12.64
C ASP A 1025 19.05 7.33 11.21
N GLU A 1026 18.39 6.17 11.05
CA GLU A 1026 18.16 5.52 9.76
C GLU A 1026 16.90 6.00 9.02
N GLY A 1027 16.86 5.82 7.69
CA GLY A 1027 15.90 6.51 6.79
C GLY A 1027 15.13 5.63 5.78
N GLY A 1028 15.34 4.31 5.79
CA GLY A 1028 14.72 3.41 4.83
C GLY A 1028 13.25 3.11 5.12
N VAL A 1029 12.33 3.45 4.19
CA VAL A 1029 10.91 3.05 4.27
C VAL A 1029 10.76 1.53 4.15
N ALA A 1030 11.46 0.91 3.20
CA ALA A 1030 11.46 -0.54 3.01
C ALA A 1030 12.11 -1.30 4.18
N ALA A 1031 13.10 -0.69 4.85
CA ALA A 1031 13.72 -1.19 6.07
C ALA A 1031 12.86 -0.96 7.33
N GLY A 1032 11.80 -0.16 7.23
CA GLY A 1032 10.80 0.03 8.29
C GLY A 1032 10.96 1.31 9.13
N PHE A 1033 12.07 2.05 9.00
CA PHE A 1033 12.36 3.24 9.82
C PHE A 1033 11.52 4.46 9.45
N ALA A 1034 11.30 4.69 8.15
CA ALA A 1034 10.57 5.83 7.62
C ALA A 1034 9.17 5.46 7.11
N VAL A 1035 8.40 6.48 6.76
CA VAL A 1035 7.14 6.43 6.00
C VAL A 1035 7.27 7.22 4.70
N LEU A 1036 6.37 6.97 3.74
CA LEU A 1036 6.15 7.83 2.58
C LEU A 1036 5.40 9.10 2.99
N ASP A 1037 5.65 10.20 2.30
CA ASP A 1037 5.01 11.49 2.56
C ASP A 1037 4.92 12.30 1.24
N SER A 1038 4.32 13.48 1.27
CA SER A 1038 4.39 14.46 0.19
C SER A 1038 4.70 15.87 0.70
N LEU A 1039 4.83 16.82 -0.22
CA LEU A 1039 5.12 18.23 0.08
C LEU A 1039 3.86 19.05 0.33
N TYR A 1040 3.94 20.03 1.24
CA TYR A 1040 3.04 21.19 1.30
C TYR A 1040 3.88 22.48 1.20
N LEU A 1041 3.71 23.22 0.11
CA LEU A 1041 4.55 24.37 -0.22
C LEU A 1041 4.14 25.61 0.57
N THR A 1042 5.07 26.15 1.36
CA THR A 1042 4.88 27.38 2.15
C THR A 1042 5.57 28.59 1.50
N ASP A 1043 5.03 29.79 1.77
CA ASP A 1043 5.58 31.05 1.26
C ASP A 1043 6.86 31.50 2.01
N LYS A 1044 7.15 30.87 3.16
CA LYS A 1044 8.33 31.02 4.02
C LYS A 1044 8.65 29.71 4.73
#